data_AF-A0AAU9IBZ3-F1
#
_entry.id   AF-A0AAU9IBZ3-F1
#
_cell.length_a   1.000
_cell.length_b   1.000
_cell.length_c   1.000
_cell.angle_alpha   90.00
_cell.angle_beta   90.00
_cell.angle_gamma   90.00
#
_symmetry.space_group_name_H-M   'P 1'
#
loop_
_entity.id
_entity.type
_entity.pdbx_description
1 polymer ?
#
loop_
_entity_poly.entity_id
_entity_poly.type
_entity_poly.pdbx_seq_one_letter_code
_entity_poly.pdbx_strand_id
1 'polypeptide(L)'
;MEVPSISKKLKSTLPQDSKSYRNFSSILSQTFSPEENKNIGFLYRIRSAPDFGVILPFQPFPIPDQLLDPLGILRFSFQSLNDLRDFQHEFWTDIIRTSKAKEGEISSANYLIVPLVDNAINWVTIFLLLEKEKSIKVNDLTPAQRENMIVKSLKGKNTTWQCISCFDDSMDSKEFLQILLGSDNPDLQDLIDLYDSYSAIDVLLDDRLNIDSLSDFKKLFFSGAIKSISTDNIFIFANQTKSARHIDNPVNAGEMEKQKISEKGTPVLHASLVDVYPLKASTWLQCGNLLSALVELESASYIWEFAQTFGYKGCFKYLKDACTNPYLDSKNNYDYLQILGNSILKVVSTIHVYFRYPKKNEYQLSISRFKNISSPNLSSAGWKFELQRFLKTNSLKISKFRPPFYASKMISGETWDVEHKITDKMMADFVEALIGALYLGNGIYDAAQFIYDLEILIKDSAYEDTMKLLSNDNFTILDLRRIFSLPGNQLKLGELLPILYDPTIKKIEIIESSLDYYFSNKNLLSQALTHYSSDPIRNYNRFEFLGNSIIDFTVLSELFVFGQFTPEELTTFRHILVSNNFLRKLAISTGLDKHIHVKDELKTEIIRFVANSRWEDDLLNFDPHCDNPPKILSDCLEALIGAIFIDCESLTTTCEIIENLFSDPIMYLVKNKDKCQKNICEKLVEYGSRRGKSIEYQEIIEKKAVKILIFSNGELYIEKQGRIPWFVKKQAAVEAYDKLRREEGEISESI
;
A
#
# COMPACT_ATOMS: atom_id res chain seq x y z
N MET A 1 5.23 26.98 24.68
CA MET A 1 4.03 27.05 23.81
C MET A 1 3.25 25.77 24.06
N GLU A 2 2.03 25.85 24.58
CA GLU A 2 1.18 24.67 24.76
C GLU A 2 0.87 24.07 23.37
N VAL A 3 1.31 22.82 23.13
CA VAL A 3 0.91 22.07 21.95
C VAL A 3 -0.58 21.78 22.06
N PRO A 4 -1.43 22.19 21.10
CA PRO A 4 -2.85 21.92 21.17
C PRO A 4 -3.11 20.43 21.32
N SER A 5 -4.01 20.04 22.24
CA SER A 5 -4.43 18.65 22.37
C SER A 5 -4.92 18.13 21.00
N ILE A 6 -4.66 16.86 20.68
CA ILE A 6 -5.06 16.28 19.39
C ILE A 6 -6.56 16.39 19.16
N SER A 7 -7.34 16.26 20.22
CA SER A 7 -8.78 16.52 20.20
C SER A 7 -9.14 17.94 19.74
N LYS A 8 -8.33 18.96 20.05
CA LYS A 8 -8.50 20.32 19.52
C LYS A 8 -8.06 20.42 18.05
N LYS A 9 -6.94 19.78 17.67
CA LYS A 9 -6.48 19.74 16.26
C LYS A 9 -7.53 19.13 15.35
N LEU A 10 -8.06 17.97 15.70
CA LEU A 10 -9.08 17.25 14.92
C LEU A 10 -10.45 17.93 14.95
N LYS A 11 -10.82 18.61 16.04
CA LYS A 11 -12.08 19.39 16.11
C LYS A 11 -12.03 20.66 15.28
N SER A 12 -10.86 21.26 15.10
CA SER A 12 -10.70 22.46 14.26
C SER A 12 -10.86 22.19 12.76
N THR A 13 -10.79 20.91 12.34
CA THR A 13 -10.95 20.49 10.94
C THR A 13 -12.34 19.93 10.61
N LEU A 14 -13.29 19.97 11.54
CA LEU A 14 -14.64 19.43 11.34
C LEU A 14 -15.62 20.42 10.69
N PRO A 15 -16.43 20.00 9.71
CA PRO A 15 -17.74 20.59 9.44
C PRO A 15 -18.67 20.34 10.64
N GLN A 16 -19.41 21.35 11.10
CA GLN A 16 -20.18 21.31 12.35
C GLN A 16 -21.42 20.39 12.36
N ASP A 17 -21.80 19.77 11.24
CA ASP A 17 -23.03 18.95 11.17
C ASP A 17 -22.71 17.46 10.99
N SER A 18 -22.79 16.74 12.10
CA SER A 18 -22.60 15.30 12.22
C SER A 18 -23.76 14.52 11.61
N LYS A 19 -23.54 13.89 10.45
CA LYS A 19 -24.07 12.55 10.06
C LYS A 19 -23.60 12.06 8.68
N SER A 20 -23.06 12.92 7.82
CA SER A 20 -22.41 12.49 6.57
C SER A 20 -20.92 12.84 6.58
N TYR A 21 -20.08 11.85 6.30
CA TYR A 21 -18.68 12.11 5.97
C TYR A 21 -18.65 12.48 4.48
N ARG A 22 -18.00 13.60 4.14
CA ARG A 22 -17.73 13.97 2.74
C ARG A 22 -16.97 12.83 2.05
N ASN A 23 -16.90 12.81 0.72
CA ASN A 23 -16.06 11.84 -0.02
C ASN A 23 -14.56 12.21 -0.01
N PHE A 24 -14.23 13.35 0.58
CA PHE A 24 -12.89 13.91 0.64
C PHE A 24 -12.72 14.68 1.98
N SER A 25 -11.47 14.95 2.35
CA SER A 25 -11.07 15.60 3.60
C SER A 25 -11.35 17.11 3.68
N SER A 26 -11.33 17.67 4.89
CA SER A 26 -11.54 19.10 5.11
C SER A 26 -10.50 19.98 4.41
N ILE A 27 -9.27 19.46 4.20
CA ILE A 27 -8.15 20.19 3.60
C ILE A 27 -8.44 20.64 2.16
N LEU A 28 -9.18 19.82 1.41
CA LEU A 28 -9.57 20.18 0.04
C LEU A 28 -10.68 21.22 0.01
N SER A 29 -11.39 21.48 1.11
CA SER A 29 -12.36 22.59 1.20
C SER A 29 -11.74 23.93 1.54
N GLN A 30 -10.42 24.00 1.78
CA GLN A 30 -9.75 25.28 2.04
C GLN A 30 -9.89 26.23 0.85
N THR A 31 -10.21 27.48 1.12
CA THR A 31 -10.29 28.51 0.09
C THR A 31 -8.90 29.03 -0.29
N PHE A 32 -8.73 29.48 -1.52
CA PHE A 32 -7.56 30.31 -1.86
C PHE A 32 -7.54 31.54 -0.93
N SER A 33 -6.39 31.86 -0.35
CA SER A 33 -6.27 32.84 0.75
C SER A 33 -6.82 34.23 0.37
N PRO A 34 -7.73 34.83 1.17
CA PRO A 34 -8.44 36.07 0.81
C PRO A 34 -7.60 37.37 0.96
N GLU A 35 -6.32 37.29 1.32
CA GLU A 35 -5.47 38.49 1.40
C GLU A 35 -5.19 39.05 -0.02
N GLU A 36 -5.66 40.28 -0.30
CA GLU A 36 -5.37 40.99 -1.54
C GLU A 36 -3.84 41.03 -1.80
N ASN A 37 -3.41 40.47 -2.94
CA ASN A 37 -2.03 40.18 -3.38
C ASN A 37 -1.38 38.83 -2.97
N LYS A 38 -2.11 37.90 -2.35
CA LYS A 38 -1.58 36.57 -1.95
C LYS A 38 -2.49 35.35 -2.21
N ASN A 39 -3.28 35.33 -3.28
CA ASN A 39 -3.90 34.06 -3.71
C ASN A 39 -2.82 33.12 -4.27
N ILE A 40 -2.18 32.38 -3.38
CA ILE A 40 -1.15 31.41 -3.73
C ILE A 40 -1.85 30.09 -4.11
N GLY A 41 -1.50 29.56 -5.27
CA GLY A 41 -1.89 28.22 -5.69
C GLY A 41 -0.64 27.38 -5.99
N PHE A 42 -0.67 26.12 -5.63
CA PHE A 42 0.39 25.17 -5.90
C PHE A 42 0.01 24.35 -7.13
N LEU A 43 0.77 24.52 -8.22
CA LEU A 43 0.53 23.83 -9.47
C LEU A 43 1.26 22.49 -9.50
N TYR A 44 0.50 21.44 -9.81
CA TYR A 44 1.01 20.10 -10.04
C TYR A 44 0.57 19.59 -11.40
N ARG A 45 1.43 18.85 -12.08
CA ARG A 45 1.06 18.06 -13.27
C ARG A 45 0.48 16.72 -12.84
N ILE A 46 -0.57 16.27 -13.52
CA ILE A 46 -1.18 14.96 -13.28
C ILE A 46 -0.43 13.91 -14.11
N ARG A 47 0.15 12.90 -13.47
CA ARG A 47 1.02 11.94 -14.18
C ARG A 47 0.30 11.10 -15.24
N SER A 48 -0.93 10.66 -14.94
CA SER A 48 -1.73 9.86 -15.89
C SER A 48 -2.35 10.68 -17.02
N ALA A 49 -2.32 12.02 -16.91
CA ALA A 49 -2.87 12.97 -17.86
C ALA A 49 -1.94 14.21 -17.94
N PRO A 50 -0.73 14.06 -18.51
CA PRO A 50 0.35 15.07 -18.44
C PRO A 50 0.01 16.41 -19.10
N ASP A 51 -0.97 16.44 -20.00
CA ASP A 51 -1.47 17.69 -20.61
C ASP A 51 -2.36 18.49 -19.64
N PHE A 52 -2.61 17.99 -18.44
CA PHE A 52 -3.42 18.63 -17.41
C PHE A 52 -2.65 18.82 -16.11
N GLY A 53 -2.97 19.92 -15.45
CA GLY A 53 -2.51 20.24 -14.11
C GLY A 53 -3.66 20.41 -13.13
N VAL A 54 -3.35 20.26 -11.85
CA VAL A 54 -4.22 20.61 -10.72
C VAL A 54 -3.56 21.71 -9.90
N ILE A 55 -4.34 22.72 -9.56
CA ILE A 55 -3.96 23.82 -8.68
C ILE A 55 -4.63 23.59 -7.34
N LEU A 56 -3.82 23.43 -6.30
CA LEU A 56 -4.27 23.26 -4.92
C LEU A 56 -4.07 24.58 -4.13
N PRO A 57 -4.97 24.93 -3.20
CA PRO A 57 -4.84 26.11 -2.34
C PRO A 57 -3.82 25.91 -1.21
N PHE A 58 -3.29 24.69 -1.05
CA PHE A 58 -2.28 24.31 -0.07
C PHE A 58 -1.21 23.42 -0.74
N GLN A 59 -0.07 23.29 -0.08
CA GLN A 59 0.96 22.33 -0.48
C GLN A 59 0.67 20.98 0.18
N PRO A 60 0.22 19.94 -0.55
CA PRO A 60 0.09 18.59 0.01
C PRO A 60 1.45 18.08 0.47
N PHE A 61 1.46 17.43 1.62
CA PHE A 61 2.63 16.72 2.11
C PHE A 61 2.19 15.49 2.93
N PRO A 62 2.75 14.30 2.67
CA PRO A 62 3.69 13.97 1.61
C PRO A 62 3.01 14.01 0.23
N ILE A 63 3.80 14.34 -0.81
CA ILE A 63 3.30 14.39 -2.19
C ILE A 63 3.21 12.94 -2.70
N PRO A 64 2.06 12.51 -3.25
CA PRO A 64 1.96 11.23 -3.91
C PRO A 64 2.66 11.30 -5.26
N ASP A 65 3.95 10.98 -5.29
CA ASP A 65 4.75 11.05 -6.52
C ASP A 65 4.11 10.24 -7.65
N GLN A 66 3.40 9.15 -7.36
CA GLN A 66 2.71 8.36 -8.41
C GLN A 66 1.55 9.12 -9.10
N LEU A 67 1.01 10.17 -8.47
CA LEU A 67 -0.15 10.92 -8.94
C LEU A 67 0.22 12.32 -9.47
N LEU A 68 1.07 13.05 -8.73
CA LEU A 68 1.32 14.47 -8.95
C LEU A 68 2.81 14.78 -9.07
N ASP A 69 3.19 15.58 -10.07
CA ASP A 69 4.52 16.20 -10.17
C ASP A 69 4.45 17.69 -9.82
N PRO A 70 5.24 18.19 -8.87
CA PRO A 70 5.25 19.62 -8.54
C PRO A 70 5.82 20.43 -9.71
N LEU A 71 5.07 21.46 -10.14
CA LEU A 71 5.52 22.40 -11.18
C LEU A 71 5.91 23.77 -10.61
N GLY A 72 5.28 24.20 -9.52
CA GLY A 72 5.67 25.43 -8.82
C GLY A 72 4.53 26.12 -8.08
N ILE A 73 4.83 27.34 -7.63
CA ILE A 73 3.92 28.19 -6.86
C ILE A 73 3.47 29.36 -7.74
N LEU A 74 2.16 29.56 -7.85
CA LEU A 74 1.54 30.60 -8.67
C LEU A 74 0.79 31.62 -7.80
N ARG A 75 0.69 32.85 -8.28
CA ARG A 75 -0.13 33.92 -7.68
C ARG A 75 -1.24 34.29 -8.63
N PHE A 76 -2.48 34.35 -8.12
CA PHE A 76 -3.65 34.65 -8.93
C PHE A 76 -4.31 35.98 -8.54
N SER A 77 -4.85 36.68 -9.54
CA SER A 77 -5.83 37.74 -9.29
C SER A 77 -7.21 37.13 -9.01
N PHE A 78 -8.13 37.88 -8.40
CA PHE A 78 -9.51 37.43 -8.21
C PHE A 78 -10.19 37.11 -9.56
N GLN A 79 -9.93 37.92 -10.58
CA GLN A 79 -10.45 37.68 -11.94
C GLN A 79 -9.92 36.36 -12.52
N SER A 80 -8.62 36.09 -12.38
CA SER A 80 -8.02 34.85 -12.88
C SER A 80 -8.61 33.61 -12.21
N LEU A 81 -8.94 33.67 -10.92
CA LEU A 81 -9.61 32.57 -10.22
C LEU A 81 -11.04 32.36 -10.70
N ASN A 82 -11.79 33.44 -10.96
CA ASN A 82 -13.13 33.32 -11.52
C ASN A 82 -13.11 32.72 -12.92
N ASP A 83 -12.19 33.18 -13.77
CA ASP A 83 -12.01 32.64 -15.11
C ASP A 83 -11.70 31.13 -15.07
N LEU A 84 -10.86 30.67 -14.15
CA LEU A 84 -10.58 29.25 -13.95
C LEU A 84 -11.80 28.45 -13.46
N ARG A 85 -12.65 29.05 -12.62
CA ARG A 85 -13.89 28.41 -12.14
C ARG A 85 -14.90 28.26 -13.28
N ASP A 86 -15.09 29.32 -14.05
CA ASP A 86 -15.98 29.32 -15.21
C ASP A 86 -15.48 28.32 -16.26
N PHE A 87 -14.16 28.26 -16.48
CA PHE A 87 -13.54 27.30 -17.40
C PHE A 87 -13.86 25.86 -17.02
N GLN A 88 -13.72 25.50 -15.74
CA GLN A 88 -14.02 24.14 -15.28
C GLN A 88 -15.49 23.78 -15.50
N HIS A 89 -16.42 24.72 -15.27
CA HIS A 89 -17.84 24.49 -15.50
C HIS A 89 -18.11 24.07 -16.97
N GLU A 90 -17.61 24.86 -17.92
CA GLU A 90 -17.77 24.59 -19.35
C GLU A 90 -17.05 23.32 -19.78
N PHE A 91 -15.80 23.14 -19.33
CA PHE A 91 -14.96 21.98 -19.64
C PHE A 91 -15.63 20.67 -19.21
N TRP A 92 -16.15 20.61 -17.97
CA TRP A 92 -16.82 19.42 -17.47
C TRP A 92 -18.15 19.16 -18.15
N THR A 93 -18.90 20.20 -18.51
CA THR A 93 -20.16 20.08 -19.25
C THR A 93 -19.97 19.37 -20.58
N ASP A 94 -18.88 19.66 -21.28
CA ASP A 94 -18.58 19.06 -22.58
C ASP A 94 -18.03 17.64 -22.48
N ILE A 95 -17.25 17.34 -21.45
CA ILE A 95 -16.56 16.04 -21.30
C ILE A 95 -17.47 14.96 -20.72
N ILE A 96 -18.32 15.33 -19.77
CA ILE A 96 -19.06 14.37 -18.95
C ILE A 96 -20.35 13.89 -19.63
N ARG A 97 -20.90 14.63 -20.60
CA ARG A 97 -22.04 14.27 -21.49
C ARG A 97 -23.14 13.41 -20.84
N THR A 98 -24.11 14.03 -20.15
CA THR A 98 -25.26 13.30 -19.59
C THR A 98 -26.49 13.37 -20.50
N SER A 99 -26.91 12.23 -21.08
CA SER A 99 -28.00 12.19 -22.07
C SER A 99 -29.41 11.97 -21.51
N LYS A 100 -29.58 11.45 -20.28
CA LYS A 100 -30.88 11.27 -19.57
C LYS A 100 -30.62 10.79 -18.11
N ALA A 101 -30.99 11.62 -17.12
CA ALA A 101 -31.18 11.37 -15.68
C ALA A 101 -30.34 10.31 -14.90
N LYS A 102 -29.55 10.78 -13.91
CA LYS A 102 -29.64 10.52 -12.45
C LYS A 102 -28.54 11.39 -11.80
N GLU A 103 -28.96 12.39 -11.03
CA GLU A 103 -28.09 13.44 -10.46
C GLU A 103 -27.49 12.94 -9.13
N GLY A 104 -26.23 13.29 -8.87
CA GLY A 104 -25.48 12.96 -7.65
C GLY A 104 -24.75 14.20 -7.15
N GLU A 105 -24.25 14.20 -5.91
CA GLU A 105 -23.65 15.40 -5.31
C GLU A 105 -22.34 15.81 -6.03
N ILE A 106 -22.19 17.13 -6.23
CA ILE A 106 -20.97 17.75 -6.76
C ILE A 106 -19.91 17.75 -5.67
N SER A 107 -18.66 17.43 -6.01
CA SER A 107 -17.55 17.58 -5.05
C SER A 107 -17.48 19.02 -4.55
N SER A 108 -17.52 19.20 -3.23
CA SER A 108 -17.32 20.48 -2.56
C SER A 108 -15.84 20.80 -2.31
N ALA A 109 -14.92 20.06 -2.95
CA ALA A 109 -13.50 20.37 -2.93
C ALA A 109 -13.23 21.67 -3.71
N ASN A 110 -12.17 22.38 -3.36
CA ASN A 110 -11.78 23.67 -3.92
C ASN A 110 -10.38 23.57 -4.55
N TYR A 111 -10.26 22.75 -5.58
CA TYR A 111 -9.09 22.70 -6.47
C TYR A 111 -9.50 23.06 -7.90
N LEU A 112 -8.54 23.49 -8.71
CA LEU A 112 -8.77 23.93 -10.08
C LEU A 112 -7.97 23.09 -11.06
N ILE A 113 -8.59 22.67 -12.16
CA ILE A 113 -7.98 21.94 -13.27
C ILE A 113 -7.66 22.89 -14.40
N VAL A 114 -6.47 22.72 -14.97
CA VAL A 114 -5.96 23.57 -16.05
C VAL A 114 -5.32 22.73 -17.14
N PRO A 115 -5.51 23.08 -18.43
CA PRO A 115 -4.69 22.54 -19.51
C PRO A 115 -3.26 23.10 -19.40
N LEU A 116 -2.28 22.28 -19.75
CA LEU A 116 -0.87 22.62 -19.73
C LEU A 116 -0.27 22.64 -21.14
N VAL A 117 0.63 23.59 -21.38
CA VAL A 117 1.55 23.62 -22.52
C VAL A 117 2.92 23.99 -21.98
N ASP A 118 3.96 23.21 -22.30
CA ASP A 118 5.32 23.39 -21.80
C ASP A 118 5.42 23.53 -20.27
N ASN A 119 4.62 22.73 -19.53
CA ASN A 119 4.48 22.77 -18.07
C ASN A 119 3.95 24.11 -17.49
N ALA A 120 3.34 24.98 -18.31
CA ALA A 120 2.67 26.20 -17.87
C ALA A 120 1.17 26.15 -18.19
N ILE A 121 0.38 26.98 -17.51
CA ILE A 121 -1.07 27.10 -17.75
C ILE A 121 -1.31 27.60 -19.18
N ASN A 122 -2.10 26.85 -19.94
CA ASN A 122 -2.51 27.24 -21.28
C ASN A 122 -3.74 28.16 -21.22
N TRP A 123 -3.48 29.45 -20.99
CA TRP A 123 -4.50 30.50 -20.95
C TRP A 123 -5.24 30.69 -22.27
N VAL A 124 -4.59 30.45 -23.40
CA VAL A 124 -5.22 30.57 -24.73
C VAL A 124 -6.38 29.59 -24.86
N THR A 125 -6.16 28.31 -24.53
CA THR A 125 -7.22 27.30 -24.52
C THR A 125 -8.34 27.66 -23.53
N ILE A 126 -8.00 28.20 -22.35
CA ILE A 126 -8.98 28.62 -21.35
C ILE A 126 -9.88 29.73 -21.90
N PHE A 127 -9.31 30.80 -22.47
CA PHE A 127 -10.08 31.93 -22.99
C PHE A 127 -10.88 31.62 -24.24
N LEU A 128 -10.38 30.73 -25.12
CA LEU A 128 -11.14 30.21 -26.25
C LEU A 128 -12.36 29.40 -25.80
N LEU A 129 -12.23 28.58 -24.74
CA LEU A 129 -13.37 27.82 -24.21
C LEU A 129 -14.43 28.72 -23.57
N LEU A 130 -13.99 29.80 -22.91
CA LEU A 130 -14.87 30.82 -22.32
C LEU A 130 -15.45 31.82 -23.33
N GLU A 131 -15.20 31.63 -24.63
CA GLU A 131 -15.63 32.54 -25.71
C GLU A 131 -15.16 34.00 -25.53
N LYS A 132 -14.08 34.22 -24.75
CA LYS A 132 -13.44 35.54 -24.60
C LYS A 132 -12.55 35.89 -25.80
N GLU A 133 -12.11 34.88 -26.53
CA GLU A 133 -11.40 35.00 -27.80
C GLU A 133 -12.25 34.48 -28.96
N LYS A 134 -11.89 34.86 -30.19
CA LYS A 134 -12.63 34.47 -31.39
C LYS A 134 -12.52 32.96 -31.62
N SER A 135 -13.66 32.25 -31.72
CA SER A 135 -13.65 30.81 -32.00
C SER A 135 -12.99 30.51 -33.34
N ILE A 136 -12.20 29.43 -33.37
CA ILE A 136 -11.51 28.97 -34.57
C ILE A 136 -12.52 28.20 -35.43
N LYS A 137 -12.77 28.68 -36.64
CA LYS A 137 -13.60 27.95 -37.60
C LYS A 137 -12.78 26.89 -38.29
N VAL A 138 -13.40 25.75 -38.57
CA VAL A 138 -12.72 24.65 -39.28
C VAL A 138 -12.21 25.10 -40.66
N ASN A 139 -12.95 26.01 -41.30
CA ASN A 139 -12.59 26.59 -42.60
C ASN A 139 -11.26 27.35 -42.60
N ASP A 140 -10.83 27.87 -41.45
CA ASP A 140 -9.61 28.69 -41.33
C ASP A 140 -8.33 27.84 -41.24
N LEU A 141 -8.45 26.51 -41.16
CA LEU A 141 -7.34 25.58 -40.96
C LEU A 141 -6.99 24.81 -42.23
N THR A 142 -5.74 24.37 -42.40
CA THR A 142 -5.36 23.48 -43.50
C THR A 142 -5.85 22.04 -43.29
N PRO A 143 -6.00 21.21 -44.33
CA PRO A 143 -6.36 19.79 -44.18
C PRO A 143 -5.50 19.05 -43.15
N ALA A 144 -4.17 19.24 -43.21
CA ALA A 144 -3.23 18.64 -42.26
C ALA A 144 -3.40 19.13 -40.81
N GLN A 145 -3.88 20.36 -40.61
CA GLN A 145 -4.17 20.89 -39.27
C GLN A 145 -5.49 20.37 -38.70
N ARG A 146 -6.44 19.99 -39.57
CA ARG A 146 -7.78 19.52 -39.15
C ARG A 146 -7.76 18.08 -38.65
N GLU A 147 -6.78 17.28 -39.07
CA GLU A 147 -6.59 15.91 -38.61
C GLU A 147 -6.35 15.89 -37.09
N ASN A 148 -7.00 14.95 -36.38
CA ASN A 148 -6.90 14.82 -34.92
C ASN A 148 -7.41 16.02 -34.09
N MET A 149 -8.35 16.81 -34.62
CA MET A 149 -9.06 17.84 -33.86
C MET A 149 -10.37 17.33 -33.26
N ILE A 150 -10.82 17.96 -32.19
CA ILE A 150 -12.19 17.82 -31.69
C ILE A 150 -13.02 18.97 -32.27
N VAL A 151 -14.25 18.71 -32.69
CA VAL A 151 -15.21 19.72 -33.14
C VAL A 151 -16.50 19.64 -32.34
N LYS A 152 -17.17 20.77 -32.13
CA LYS A 152 -18.41 20.88 -31.34
C LYS A 152 -19.54 21.42 -32.22
N SER A 153 -20.70 20.77 -32.19
CA SER A 153 -21.89 21.21 -32.94
C SER A 153 -22.48 22.51 -32.36
N LEU A 154 -22.86 23.43 -33.25
CA LEU A 154 -23.54 24.70 -32.94
C LEU A 154 -25.06 24.56 -32.81
N LYS A 155 -25.67 23.50 -33.37
CA LYS A 155 -27.14 23.32 -33.43
C LYS A 155 -27.56 22.02 -32.74
N GLY A 156 -28.06 22.14 -31.51
CA GLY A 156 -28.86 21.10 -30.83
C GLY A 156 -28.03 19.95 -30.22
N LYS A 157 -28.23 19.72 -28.91
CA LYS A 157 -27.56 18.73 -28.04
C LYS A 157 -26.03 18.77 -28.16
N ASN A 158 -25.32 19.31 -27.14
CA ASN A 158 -23.85 19.34 -27.00
C ASN A 158 -23.17 18.01 -27.38
N THR A 159 -22.97 17.80 -28.67
CA THR A 159 -22.31 16.62 -29.22
C THR A 159 -20.96 17.12 -29.70
N THR A 160 -19.93 16.66 -29.00
CA THR A 160 -18.55 16.85 -29.41
C THR A 160 -18.12 15.63 -30.25
N TRP A 161 -17.31 15.87 -31.26
CA TRP A 161 -16.97 14.92 -32.30
C TRP A 161 -15.46 14.92 -32.51
N GLN A 162 -14.85 13.76 -32.72
CA GLN A 162 -13.46 13.65 -33.09
C GLN A 162 -13.36 13.62 -34.62
N CYS A 163 -12.66 14.59 -35.19
CA CYS A 163 -12.35 14.66 -36.60
C CYS A 163 -11.42 13.51 -36.97
N ILE A 164 -11.83 12.71 -37.95
CA ILE A 164 -11.07 11.58 -38.50
C ILE A 164 -10.39 12.02 -39.79
N SER A 165 -11.16 12.67 -40.66
CA SER A 165 -10.68 13.16 -41.95
C SER A 165 -11.58 14.27 -42.50
N CYS A 166 -11.06 15.06 -43.43
CA CYS A 166 -11.85 16.00 -44.22
C CYS A 166 -12.14 15.43 -45.60
N PHE A 167 -13.29 15.82 -46.13
CA PHE A 167 -13.66 15.60 -47.51
C PHE A 167 -12.82 16.48 -48.45
N ASP A 168 -12.29 15.89 -49.51
CA ASP A 168 -11.57 16.56 -50.60
C ASP A 168 -12.05 15.97 -51.93
N ASP A 169 -12.29 16.82 -52.94
CA ASP A 169 -12.70 16.41 -54.29
C ASP A 169 -11.64 15.52 -54.99
N SER A 170 -10.43 15.46 -54.45
CA SER A 170 -9.33 14.60 -54.91
C SER A 170 -9.23 13.24 -54.18
N MET A 171 -10.11 12.97 -53.21
CA MET A 171 -10.12 11.70 -52.46
C MET A 171 -10.56 10.53 -53.35
N ASP A 172 -9.85 9.41 -53.25
CA ASP A 172 -10.18 8.18 -53.97
C ASP A 172 -11.54 7.62 -53.51
N SER A 173 -12.40 7.23 -54.46
CA SER A 173 -13.77 6.73 -54.18
C SER A 173 -13.73 5.51 -53.25
N LYS A 174 -12.69 4.69 -53.35
CA LYS A 174 -12.46 3.55 -52.45
C LYS A 174 -12.09 3.98 -51.04
N GLU A 175 -11.17 4.93 -50.89
CA GLU A 175 -10.79 5.48 -49.57
C GLU A 175 -11.99 6.18 -48.90
N PHE A 176 -12.76 6.94 -49.68
CA PHE A 176 -13.98 7.59 -49.23
C PHE A 176 -15.02 6.60 -48.71
N LEU A 177 -15.35 5.56 -49.48
CA LEU A 177 -16.33 4.53 -49.10
C LEU A 177 -15.87 3.73 -47.87
N GLN A 178 -14.57 3.45 -47.75
CA GLN A 178 -14.00 2.80 -46.57
C GLN A 178 -14.22 3.60 -45.28
N ILE A 179 -14.02 4.92 -45.32
CA ILE A 179 -14.24 5.81 -44.17
C ILE A 179 -15.74 5.92 -43.85
N LEU A 180 -16.57 6.08 -44.88
CA LEU A 180 -18.01 6.27 -44.72
C LEU A 180 -18.70 5.00 -44.19
N LEU A 181 -18.37 3.82 -44.72
CA LEU A 181 -19.07 2.56 -44.43
C LEU A 181 -18.42 1.72 -43.32
N GLY A 182 -17.09 1.84 -43.16
CA GLY A 182 -16.26 0.93 -42.38
C GLY A 182 -15.62 -0.16 -43.26
N SER A 183 -14.42 -0.60 -42.88
CA SER A 183 -13.62 -1.59 -43.63
C SER A 183 -14.22 -2.99 -43.61
N ASP A 184 -15.00 -3.31 -42.59
CA ASP A 184 -15.60 -4.62 -42.38
C ASP A 184 -17.01 -4.74 -42.98
N ASN A 185 -17.43 -3.74 -43.75
CA ASN A 185 -18.75 -3.75 -44.37
C ASN A 185 -18.79 -4.81 -45.50
N PRO A 186 -19.71 -5.80 -45.45
CA PRO A 186 -19.77 -6.89 -46.41
C PRO A 186 -20.04 -6.42 -47.85
N ASP A 187 -20.70 -5.28 -48.02
CA ASP A 187 -21.10 -4.73 -49.32
C ASP A 187 -20.07 -3.72 -49.87
N LEU A 188 -18.94 -3.51 -49.15
CA LEU A 188 -17.97 -2.47 -49.49
C LEU A 188 -17.38 -2.64 -50.89
N GLN A 189 -17.00 -3.87 -51.27
CA GLN A 189 -16.38 -4.12 -52.57
C GLN A 189 -17.37 -3.90 -53.72
N ASP A 190 -18.62 -4.35 -53.55
CA ASP A 190 -19.68 -4.17 -54.55
C ASP A 190 -20.03 -2.68 -54.75
N LEU A 191 -20.01 -1.89 -53.66
CA LEU A 191 -20.23 -0.44 -53.72
C LEU A 191 -19.05 0.31 -54.32
N ILE A 192 -17.80 -0.10 -54.06
CA ILE A 192 -16.62 0.46 -54.71
C ILE A 192 -16.72 0.26 -56.22
N ASP A 193 -17.00 -0.96 -56.67
CA ASP A 193 -17.11 -1.28 -58.08
C ASP A 193 -18.27 -0.53 -58.76
N LEU A 194 -19.37 -0.28 -58.04
CA LEU A 194 -20.53 0.48 -58.53
C LEU A 194 -20.25 1.98 -58.68
N TYR A 195 -19.47 2.57 -57.77
CA TYR A 195 -19.26 4.01 -57.67
C TYR A 195 -17.86 4.48 -58.10
N ASP A 196 -17.01 3.59 -58.63
CA ASP A 196 -15.62 3.88 -59.04
C ASP A 196 -15.50 5.08 -60.00
N SER A 197 -16.52 5.29 -60.84
CA SER A 197 -16.58 6.40 -61.80
C SER A 197 -17.34 7.65 -61.33
N TYR A 198 -17.89 7.64 -60.12
CA TYR A 198 -18.71 8.74 -59.60
C TYR A 198 -17.89 9.63 -58.67
N SER A 199 -18.23 10.92 -58.62
CA SER A 199 -17.66 11.79 -57.59
C SER A 199 -18.21 11.40 -56.23
N ALA A 200 -17.41 11.55 -55.17
CA ALA A 200 -17.84 11.23 -53.82
C ALA A 200 -19.09 12.04 -53.36
N ILE A 201 -19.34 13.21 -53.96
CA ILE A 201 -20.59 13.99 -53.77
C ILE A 201 -21.80 13.28 -54.38
N ASP A 202 -21.67 12.74 -55.59
CA ASP A 202 -22.76 12.01 -56.26
C ASP A 202 -23.14 10.76 -55.46
N VAL A 203 -22.15 10.08 -54.88
CA VAL A 203 -22.35 8.93 -53.99
C VAL A 203 -23.15 9.30 -52.74
N LEU A 204 -22.89 10.46 -52.12
CA LEU A 204 -23.62 10.94 -50.93
C LEU A 204 -25.09 11.27 -51.19
N LEU A 205 -25.39 11.73 -52.40
CA LEU A 205 -26.74 12.12 -52.82
C LEU A 205 -27.54 10.95 -53.38
N ASP A 206 -26.94 9.77 -53.54
CA ASP A 206 -27.65 8.60 -54.03
C ASP A 206 -28.67 8.10 -52.99
N ASP A 207 -29.93 8.08 -53.37
CA ASP A 207 -31.03 7.58 -52.53
C ASP A 207 -30.98 6.06 -52.33
N ARG A 208 -30.23 5.33 -53.15
CA ARG A 208 -29.98 3.89 -52.99
C ARG A 208 -29.03 3.61 -51.81
N LEU A 209 -28.21 4.58 -51.42
CA LEU A 209 -27.35 4.54 -50.24
C LEU A 209 -28.16 4.91 -48.99
N ASN A 210 -28.77 3.89 -48.38
CA ASN A 210 -29.57 4.02 -47.17
C ASN A 210 -28.74 3.74 -45.90
N ILE A 211 -27.86 4.68 -45.54
CA ILE A 211 -27.06 4.62 -44.31
C ILE A 211 -27.60 5.63 -43.30
N ASP A 212 -27.83 5.19 -42.06
CA ASP A 212 -28.32 6.05 -40.98
C ASP A 212 -27.42 7.27 -40.73
N SER A 213 -26.10 7.14 -40.89
CA SER A 213 -25.11 8.22 -40.71
C SER A 213 -25.23 9.35 -41.74
N LEU A 214 -25.86 9.10 -42.90
CA LEU A 214 -26.12 10.10 -43.94
C LEU A 214 -27.44 10.85 -43.74
N SER A 215 -28.31 10.37 -42.85
CA SER A 215 -29.65 10.93 -42.70
C SER A 215 -29.64 12.40 -42.29
N ASP A 216 -28.70 12.82 -41.46
CA ASP A 216 -28.57 14.21 -41.02
C ASP A 216 -27.94 15.12 -42.09
N PHE A 217 -26.97 14.61 -42.86
CA PHE A 217 -26.45 15.28 -44.05
C PHE A 217 -27.56 15.52 -45.08
N LYS A 218 -28.32 14.46 -45.43
CA LYS A 218 -29.45 14.53 -46.37
C LYS A 218 -30.49 15.54 -45.88
N LYS A 219 -30.86 15.53 -44.59
CA LYS A 219 -31.77 16.54 -44.02
C LYS A 219 -31.23 17.97 -44.16
N LEU A 220 -29.95 18.21 -43.86
CA LEU A 220 -29.34 19.53 -43.98
C LEU A 220 -29.32 20.02 -45.44
N PHE A 221 -28.98 19.13 -46.36
CA PHE A 221 -28.99 19.39 -47.79
C PHE A 221 -30.40 19.75 -48.29
N PHE A 222 -31.40 18.89 -48.03
CA PHE A 222 -32.77 19.12 -48.47
C PHE A 222 -33.48 20.27 -47.75
N SER A 223 -33.06 20.64 -46.53
CA SER A 223 -33.58 21.81 -45.82
C SER A 223 -33.12 23.15 -46.41
N GLY A 224 -32.18 23.14 -47.36
CA GLY A 224 -31.58 24.35 -47.93
C GLY A 224 -30.58 25.05 -47.02
N ALA A 225 -30.17 24.42 -45.91
CA ALA A 225 -29.08 24.91 -45.06
C ALA A 225 -27.74 24.91 -45.82
N ILE A 226 -27.57 23.96 -46.75
CA ILE A 226 -26.50 23.92 -47.73
C ILE A 226 -27.10 24.39 -49.06
N LYS A 227 -26.76 25.61 -49.49
CA LYS A 227 -27.39 26.26 -50.66
C LYS A 227 -26.89 25.76 -52.01
N SER A 228 -25.64 25.31 -52.08
CA SER A 228 -24.99 24.75 -53.26
C SER A 228 -23.71 24.05 -52.81
N ILE A 229 -23.34 22.92 -53.39
CA ILE A 229 -22.04 22.26 -53.12
C ILE A 229 -20.97 22.96 -53.98
N SER A 230 -20.17 23.85 -53.39
CA SER A 230 -18.99 24.48 -53.99
C SER A 230 -17.72 24.01 -53.28
N THR A 231 -16.56 24.35 -53.84
CA THR A 231 -15.22 24.13 -53.23
C THR A 231 -15.05 24.75 -51.84
N ASP A 232 -15.97 25.61 -51.40
CA ASP A 232 -15.94 26.26 -50.09
C ASP A 232 -16.70 25.46 -49.00
N ASN A 233 -17.42 24.39 -49.35
CA ASN A 233 -18.13 23.55 -48.38
C ASN A 233 -17.26 22.39 -47.92
N ILE A 234 -16.61 22.59 -46.78
CA ILE A 234 -15.79 21.55 -46.17
C ILE A 234 -16.71 20.59 -45.40
N PHE A 235 -16.68 19.31 -45.78
CA PHE A 235 -17.32 18.24 -45.03
C PHE A 235 -16.28 17.49 -44.19
N ILE A 236 -16.71 17.02 -43.02
CA ILE A 236 -15.83 16.42 -42.02
C ILE A 236 -16.41 15.07 -41.63
N PHE A 237 -15.60 14.03 -41.74
CA PHE A 237 -15.89 12.73 -41.17
C PHE A 237 -15.49 12.75 -39.71
N ALA A 238 -16.45 12.48 -38.83
CA ALA A 238 -16.20 12.57 -37.41
C ALA A 238 -16.96 11.52 -36.61
N ASN A 239 -16.27 10.92 -35.65
CA ASN A 239 -16.88 9.99 -34.72
C ASN A 239 -17.33 10.72 -33.45
N GLN A 240 -18.52 10.37 -32.97
CA GLN A 240 -19.01 10.92 -31.72
C GLN A 240 -18.12 10.40 -30.59
N THR A 241 -17.48 11.31 -29.84
CA THR A 241 -16.63 10.84 -28.73
C THR A 241 -17.48 10.30 -27.57
N LYS A 242 -16.93 9.38 -26.78
CA LYS A 242 -17.61 8.91 -25.57
C LYS A 242 -17.38 9.90 -24.42
N SER A 243 -18.28 9.92 -23.45
CA SER A 243 -18.06 10.64 -22.18
C SER A 243 -16.80 10.11 -21.50
N ALA A 244 -16.06 10.96 -20.79
CA ALA A 244 -14.91 10.52 -19.97
C ALA A 244 -15.30 9.47 -18.91
N ARG A 245 -16.58 9.34 -18.55
CA ARG A 245 -17.07 8.31 -17.60
C ARG A 245 -17.12 6.90 -18.18
N HIS A 246 -17.11 6.76 -19.50
CA HIS A 246 -17.25 5.48 -20.21
C HIS A 246 -15.95 5.06 -20.91
N ILE A 247 -14.84 5.70 -20.57
CA ILE A 247 -13.50 5.29 -20.99
C ILE A 247 -13.08 4.19 -20.01
N ASP A 248 -13.50 2.96 -20.31
CA ASP A 248 -13.32 1.80 -19.39
C ASP A 248 -11.87 1.29 -19.33
N ASN A 249 -10.95 1.81 -20.15
CA ASN A 249 -9.52 1.51 -20.05
C ASN A 249 -8.67 2.72 -20.45
N PRO A 250 -7.59 3.04 -19.73
CA PRO A 250 -6.60 4.01 -20.17
C PRO A 250 -6.01 3.51 -21.49
N VAL A 251 -6.29 4.22 -22.59
CA VAL A 251 -5.77 3.85 -23.91
C VAL A 251 -4.27 4.07 -23.89
N ASN A 252 -3.49 2.99 -24.02
CA ASN A 252 -2.04 3.11 -24.21
C ASN A 252 -1.79 3.85 -25.52
N ALA A 253 -0.83 4.78 -25.51
CA ALA A 253 -0.47 5.55 -26.71
C ALA A 253 -0.16 4.68 -27.95
N GLY A 254 0.31 3.45 -27.75
CA GLY A 254 0.58 2.48 -28.83
C GLY A 254 -0.66 1.72 -29.37
N GLU A 255 -1.79 1.70 -28.66
CA GLU A 255 -3.06 1.15 -29.17
C GLU A 255 -3.86 2.20 -29.96
N MET A 256 -3.47 3.48 -29.88
CA MET A 256 -4.11 4.61 -30.57
C MET A 256 -4.09 4.47 -32.09
N GLU A 257 -3.06 3.84 -32.67
CA GLU A 257 -2.95 3.66 -34.13
C GLU A 257 -3.81 2.52 -34.68
N LYS A 258 -4.22 1.57 -33.83
CA LYS A 258 -4.95 0.35 -34.27
C LYS A 258 -6.47 0.49 -34.24
N GLN A 259 -7.02 1.54 -33.64
CA GLN A 259 -8.45 1.88 -33.74
C GLN A 259 -8.76 2.77 -34.96
N LYS A 260 -8.04 2.57 -36.08
CA LYS A 260 -8.48 3.15 -37.35
C LYS A 260 -9.55 2.25 -37.95
N ILE A 261 -10.73 2.86 -38.13
CA ILE A 261 -11.93 2.39 -38.81
C ILE A 261 -12.92 1.68 -37.86
N SER A 262 -14.04 2.36 -37.58
CA SER A 262 -15.16 1.83 -36.79
C SER A 262 -15.99 0.84 -37.59
N GLU A 263 -16.52 -0.18 -36.90
CA GLU A 263 -17.34 -1.28 -37.44
C GLU A 263 -18.67 -0.85 -38.11
N LYS A 264 -19.06 0.44 -38.08
CA LYS A 264 -20.26 1.00 -38.76
C LYS A 264 -20.12 2.48 -39.10
N GLY A 265 -20.43 2.86 -40.34
CA GLY A 265 -21.06 4.14 -40.73
C GLY A 265 -20.58 5.43 -40.06
N THR A 266 -19.55 6.11 -40.57
CA THR A 266 -19.03 7.37 -39.99
C THR A 266 -19.92 8.57 -40.36
N PRO A 267 -20.38 9.39 -39.40
CA PRO A 267 -21.16 10.60 -39.67
C PRO A 267 -20.41 11.69 -40.46
N VAL A 268 -21.12 12.35 -41.36
CA VAL A 268 -20.64 13.49 -42.15
C VAL A 268 -21.21 14.79 -41.59
N LEU A 269 -20.32 15.70 -41.18
CA LEU A 269 -20.66 17.00 -40.63
C LEU A 269 -20.29 18.12 -41.62
N HIS A 270 -21.07 19.20 -41.64
CA HIS A 270 -20.76 20.40 -42.42
C HIS A 270 -19.95 21.40 -41.58
N ALA A 271 -18.81 21.87 -42.09
CA ALA A 271 -17.87 22.70 -41.36
C ALA A 271 -18.47 24.01 -40.82
N SER A 272 -19.48 24.60 -41.47
CA SER A 272 -20.14 25.82 -40.97
C SER A 272 -21.03 25.60 -39.74
N LEU A 273 -21.36 24.34 -39.42
CA LEU A 273 -22.23 23.97 -38.31
C LEU A 273 -21.46 23.50 -37.08
N VAL A 274 -20.13 23.46 -37.17
CA VAL A 274 -19.24 22.98 -36.12
C VAL A 274 -18.08 23.96 -35.92
N ASP A 275 -17.67 24.12 -34.67
CA ASP A 275 -16.49 24.91 -34.32
C ASP A 275 -15.38 23.98 -33.82
N VAL A 276 -14.12 24.40 -34.03
CA VAL A 276 -12.97 23.68 -33.49
C VAL A 276 -13.00 23.80 -31.97
N TYR A 277 -12.97 22.66 -31.30
CA TYR A 277 -12.87 22.64 -29.86
C TYR A 277 -11.44 23.01 -29.43
N PRO A 278 -11.26 23.82 -28.36
CA PRO A 278 -9.93 24.34 -27.98
C PRO A 278 -8.88 23.28 -27.59
N LEU A 279 -9.28 22.02 -27.38
CA LEU A 279 -8.39 20.91 -27.07
C LEU A 279 -8.18 19.98 -28.28
N LYS A 280 -6.93 19.52 -28.44
CA LYS A 280 -6.56 18.50 -29.42
C LYS A 280 -7.17 17.14 -29.04
N ALA A 281 -7.37 16.26 -30.02
CA ALA A 281 -7.89 14.91 -29.73
C ALA A 281 -6.98 14.11 -28.79
N SER A 282 -5.66 14.26 -28.90
CA SER A 282 -4.69 13.63 -28.00
C SER A 282 -4.91 14.02 -26.53
N THR A 283 -5.14 15.31 -26.28
CA THR A 283 -5.42 15.85 -24.95
C THR A 283 -6.81 15.44 -24.47
N TRP A 284 -7.81 15.44 -25.37
CA TRP A 284 -9.18 15.00 -25.05
C TRP A 284 -9.24 13.55 -24.58
N LEU A 285 -8.44 12.65 -25.18
CA LEU A 285 -8.39 11.24 -24.76
C LEU A 285 -7.83 11.08 -23.33
N GLN A 286 -6.95 11.98 -22.87
CA GLN A 286 -6.45 11.98 -21.50
C GLN A 286 -7.52 12.35 -20.47
N CYS A 287 -8.68 12.91 -20.87
CA CYS A 287 -9.74 13.31 -19.95
C CYS A 287 -10.32 12.13 -19.12
N GLY A 288 -10.27 10.90 -19.63
CA GLY A 288 -10.63 9.70 -18.87
C GLY A 288 -9.65 9.45 -17.71
N ASN A 289 -8.35 9.50 -18.02
CA ASN A 289 -7.27 9.37 -17.03
C ASN A 289 -7.27 10.52 -16.03
N LEU A 290 -7.58 11.74 -16.49
CA LEU A 290 -7.78 12.91 -15.64
C LEU A 290 -8.88 12.63 -14.61
N LEU A 291 -10.07 12.20 -15.04
CA LEU A 291 -11.17 11.91 -14.12
C LEU A 291 -10.82 10.82 -13.10
N SER A 292 -10.10 9.77 -13.54
CA SER A 292 -9.57 8.73 -12.66
C SER A 292 -8.58 9.28 -11.64
N ALA A 293 -7.65 10.14 -12.06
CA ALA A 293 -6.68 10.77 -11.18
C ALA A 293 -7.34 11.69 -10.14
N LEU A 294 -8.40 12.41 -10.52
CA LEU A 294 -9.13 13.27 -9.57
C LEU A 294 -9.89 12.46 -8.52
N VAL A 295 -10.45 11.31 -8.89
CA VAL A 295 -11.02 10.36 -7.93
C VAL A 295 -9.96 9.88 -6.94
N GLU A 296 -8.76 9.56 -7.43
CA GLU A 296 -7.65 9.16 -6.56
C GLU A 296 -7.18 10.33 -5.67
N LEU A 297 -7.11 11.54 -6.21
CA LEU A 297 -6.74 12.76 -5.48
C LEU A 297 -7.68 13.02 -4.30
N GLU A 298 -8.99 12.99 -4.54
CA GLU A 298 -9.97 13.17 -3.47
C GLU A 298 -9.96 12.01 -2.48
N SER A 299 -9.82 10.78 -2.97
CA SER A 299 -9.67 9.59 -2.13
C SER A 299 -8.42 9.63 -1.24
N ALA A 300 -7.34 10.27 -1.74
CA ALA A 300 -6.07 10.42 -1.04
C ALA A 300 -6.07 11.58 -0.06
N SER A 301 -7.04 12.48 -0.13
CA SER A 301 -7.00 13.73 0.61
C SER A 301 -7.00 13.55 2.14
N TYR A 302 -7.65 12.50 2.65
CA TYR A 302 -7.60 12.12 4.07
C TYR A 302 -6.18 11.80 4.56
N ILE A 303 -5.36 11.23 3.69
CA ILE A 303 -3.94 10.91 3.98
C ILE A 303 -3.17 12.22 4.18
N TRP A 304 -3.42 13.24 3.35
CA TRP A 304 -2.81 14.56 3.52
C TRP A 304 -3.28 15.27 4.78
N GLU A 305 -4.58 15.21 5.09
CA GLU A 305 -5.11 15.76 6.34
C GLU A 305 -4.46 15.09 7.56
N PHE A 306 -4.33 13.76 7.56
CA PHE A 306 -3.62 13.03 8.60
C PHE A 306 -2.16 13.50 8.67
N ALA A 307 -1.46 13.52 7.54
CA ALA A 307 -0.05 13.87 7.49
C ALA A 307 0.23 15.28 8.03
N GLN A 308 -0.60 16.27 7.70
CA GLN A 308 -0.48 17.61 8.26
C GLN A 308 -0.84 17.68 9.74
N THR A 309 -1.87 16.95 10.16
CA THR A 309 -2.34 16.95 11.56
C THR A 309 -1.30 16.36 12.51
N PHE A 310 -0.66 15.27 12.08
CA PHE A 310 0.29 14.48 12.88
C PHE A 310 1.75 14.69 12.48
N GLY A 311 2.04 15.60 11.54
CA GLY A 311 3.41 15.94 11.14
C GLY A 311 4.15 14.82 10.43
N TYR A 312 3.46 13.98 9.66
CA TYR A 312 4.04 12.87 8.91
C TYR A 312 4.99 13.37 7.80
N LYS A 313 6.19 12.79 7.71
CA LYS A 313 7.25 13.17 6.76
C LYS A 313 7.72 12.03 5.85
N GLY A 314 7.15 10.84 6.03
CA GLY A 314 7.52 9.66 5.26
C GLY A 314 6.99 9.60 3.85
N CYS A 315 7.27 8.48 3.19
CA CYS A 315 6.72 8.16 1.88
C CYS A 315 5.18 8.08 1.93
N PHE A 316 4.51 8.73 1.00
CA PHE A 316 3.04 8.70 0.85
C PHE A 316 2.49 7.27 0.81
N LYS A 317 3.23 6.32 0.22
CA LYS A 317 2.81 4.91 0.11
C LYS A 317 2.49 4.28 1.45
N TYR A 318 3.34 4.46 2.47
CA TYR A 318 3.10 3.80 3.77
C TYR A 318 1.82 4.31 4.43
N LEU A 319 1.58 5.61 4.37
CA LEU A 319 0.36 6.16 4.93
C LEU A 319 -0.88 5.80 4.10
N LYS A 320 -0.77 5.73 2.77
CA LYS A 320 -1.83 5.21 1.88
C LYS A 320 -2.18 3.77 2.23
N ASP A 321 -1.18 2.92 2.38
CA ASP A 321 -1.35 1.50 2.67
C ASP A 321 -1.99 1.34 4.08
N ALA A 322 -1.51 2.08 5.10
CA ALA A 322 -2.09 2.08 6.45
C ALA A 322 -3.56 2.55 6.48
N CYS A 323 -3.93 3.49 5.61
CA CYS A 323 -5.31 3.97 5.48
C CYS A 323 -6.20 3.09 4.59
N THR A 324 -5.69 2.00 4.01
CA THR A 324 -6.44 1.18 3.06
C THR A 324 -6.80 -0.18 3.67
N ASN A 325 -8.09 -0.49 3.70
CA ASN A 325 -8.57 -1.78 4.19
C ASN A 325 -8.22 -2.94 3.22
N PRO A 326 -7.82 -4.12 3.72
CA PRO A 326 -7.51 -5.31 2.91
C PRO A 326 -8.62 -5.76 1.95
N TYR A 327 -9.89 -5.46 2.25
CA TYR A 327 -11.00 -5.75 1.33
C TYR A 327 -10.97 -4.93 0.04
N LEU A 328 -10.30 -3.78 0.03
CA LEU A 328 -10.20 -2.90 -1.14
C LEU A 328 -9.00 -3.23 -2.03
N ASP A 329 -7.87 -3.54 -1.40
CA ASP A 329 -6.63 -3.88 -2.09
C ASP A 329 -5.96 -5.01 -1.32
N SER A 330 -5.75 -6.16 -1.97
CA SER A 330 -5.13 -7.33 -1.34
C SER A 330 -3.61 -7.21 -1.20
N LYS A 331 -2.99 -6.24 -1.88
CA LYS A 331 -1.53 -6.05 -1.91
C LYS A 331 -1.09 -4.79 -1.18
N ASN A 332 -1.80 -3.68 -1.34
CA ASN A 332 -1.45 -2.38 -0.77
C ASN A 332 -2.47 -2.00 0.31
N ASN A 333 -2.34 -2.60 1.48
CA ASN A 333 -3.24 -2.41 2.61
C ASN A 333 -2.47 -2.34 3.93
N TYR A 334 -3.23 -2.17 5.01
CA TYR A 334 -2.66 -1.95 6.32
C TYR A 334 -2.02 -3.19 6.96
N ASP A 335 -2.27 -4.42 6.49
CA ASP A 335 -1.88 -5.66 7.19
C ASP A 335 -0.36 -5.72 7.41
N TYR A 336 0.41 -5.32 6.41
CA TYR A 336 1.86 -5.31 6.48
C TYR A 336 2.38 -4.31 7.54
N LEU A 337 1.79 -3.12 7.58
CA LEU A 337 2.16 -2.07 8.54
C LEU A 337 1.61 -2.34 9.94
N GLN A 338 0.50 -3.07 10.05
CA GLN A 338 -0.06 -3.52 11.32
C GLN A 338 0.94 -4.39 12.08
N ILE A 339 1.56 -5.38 11.40
CA ILE A 339 2.52 -6.29 12.04
C ILE A 339 3.68 -5.50 12.65
N LEU A 340 4.22 -4.54 11.90
CA LEU A 340 5.28 -3.64 12.35
C LEU A 340 4.82 -2.73 13.50
N GLY A 341 3.66 -2.10 13.33
CA GLY A 341 2.98 -1.26 14.31
C GLY A 341 2.79 -1.90 15.67
N ASN A 342 2.33 -3.15 15.69
CA ASN A 342 2.16 -3.94 16.89
C ASN A 342 3.49 -4.14 17.63
N SER A 343 4.59 -4.40 16.93
CA SER A 343 5.90 -4.56 17.56
C SER A 343 6.44 -3.24 18.14
N ILE A 344 6.26 -2.12 17.44
CA ILE A 344 6.59 -0.78 17.95
C ILE A 344 5.78 -0.48 19.22
N LEU A 345 4.47 -0.71 19.17
CA LEU A 345 3.59 -0.53 20.31
C LEU A 345 4.02 -1.41 21.49
N LYS A 346 4.44 -2.65 21.23
CA LYS A 346 4.96 -3.57 22.24
C LYS A 346 6.25 -3.04 22.88
N VAL A 347 7.24 -2.59 22.12
CA VAL A 347 8.53 -2.10 22.68
C VAL A 347 8.33 -0.80 23.47
N VAL A 348 7.58 0.16 22.93
CA VAL A 348 7.30 1.45 23.61
C VAL A 348 6.51 1.21 24.91
N SER A 349 5.49 0.35 24.87
CA SER A 349 4.71 -0.01 26.07
C SER A 349 5.54 -0.79 27.09
N THR A 350 6.47 -1.64 26.64
CA THR A 350 7.39 -2.39 27.51
C THR A 350 8.32 -1.44 28.26
N ILE A 351 8.97 -0.51 27.55
CA ILE A 351 9.84 0.52 28.14
C ILE A 351 9.05 1.35 29.16
N HIS A 352 7.88 1.87 28.77
CA HIS A 352 7.03 2.67 29.67
C HIS A 352 6.67 1.92 30.95
N VAL A 353 6.17 0.69 30.84
CA VAL A 353 5.74 -0.12 31.99
C VAL A 353 6.94 -0.51 32.87
N TYR A 354 8.11 -0.75 32.28
CA TYR A 354 9.35 -1.06 33.00
C TYR A 354 9.76 0.10 33.93
N PHE A 355 9.76 1.34 33.44
CA PHE A 355 10.11 2.53 34.24
C PHE A 355 9.00 2.93 35.21
N ARG A 356 7.73 2.81 34.80
CA ARG A 356 6.58 3.15 35.65
C ARG A 356 6.49 2.28 36.91
N TYR A 357 6.92 1.02 36.84
CA TYR A 357 6.76 0.07 37.93
C TYR A 357 8.08 -0.63 38.31
N PRO A 358 9.03 0.08 38.95
CA PRO A 358 10.36 -0.45 39.26
C PRO A 358 10.37 -1.60 40.26
N LYS A 359 9.27 -1.82 41.00
CA LYS A 359 9.13 -2.87 42.02
C LYS A 359 8.28 -4.08 41.56
N LYS A 360 7.68 -4.02 40.37
CA LYS A 360 6.85 -5.14 39.86
C LYS A 360 7.74 -6.21 39.22
N ASN A 361 7.33 -7.46 39.37
CA ASN A 361 7.97 -8.59 38.68
C ASN A 361 7.52 -8.70 37.21
N GLU A 362 8.20 -9.54 36.42
CA GLU A 362 7.91 -9.79 35.00
C GLU A 362 6.41 -10.00 34.75
N TYR A 363 5.79 -10.96 35.45
CA TYR A 363 4.37 -11.30 35.24
C TYR A 363 3.44 -10.09 35.41
N GLN A 364 3.67 -9.29 36.46
CA GLN A 364 2.89 -8.08 36.71
C GLN A 364 3.14 -6.97 35.67
N LEU A 365 4.35 -6.88 35.14
CA LEU A 365 4.69 -5.97 34.04
C LEU A 365 4.00 -6.43 32.75
N SER A 366 4.04 -7.72 32.43
CA SER A 366 3.36 -8.35 31.30
C SER A 366 1.85 -8.12 31.33
N ILE A 367 1.19 -8.26 32.47
CA ILE A 367 -0.24 -7.90 32.62
C ILE A 367 -0.46 -6.40 32.36
N SER A 368 0.40 -5.54 32.90
CA SER A 368 0.25 -4.09 32.76
C SER A 368 0.41 -3.68 31.28
N ARG A 369 1.40 -4.22 30.58
CA ARG A 369 1.60 -4.05 29.14
C ARG A 369 0.40 -4.54 28.34
N PHE A 370 -0.07 -5.75 28.62
CA PHE A 370 -1.22 -6.36 27.92
C PHE A 370 -2.46 -5.49 28.01
N LYS A 371 -2.76 -4.91 29.18
CA LYS A 371 -3.89 -3.98 29.34
C LYS A 371 -3.76 -2.78 28.42
N ASN A 372 -2.57 -2.17 28.36
CA ASN A 372 -2.31 -0.98 27.54
C ASN A 372 -2.44 -1.28 26.03
N ILE A 373 -1.93 -2.42 25.56
CA ILE A 373 -1.89 -2.74 24.12
C ILE A 373 -3.05 -3.62 23.64
N SER A 374 -4.05 -3.85 24.49
CA SER A 374 -5.19 -4.71 24.16
C SER A 374 -6.04 -4.11 23.03
N SER A 375 -6.56 -4.95 22.12
CA SER A 375 -7.42 -4.47 21.02
C SER A 375 -8.59 -3.58 21.47
N PRO A 376 -9.29 -3.85 22.60
CA PRO A 376 -10.32 -2.95 23.10
C PRO A 376 -9.80 -1.56 23.51
N ASN A 377 -8.59 -1.47 24.06
CA ASN A 377 -8.00 -0.17 24.41
C ASN A 377 -7.63 0.61 23.15
N LEU A 378 -7.02 -0.07 22.17
CA LEU A 378 -6.65 0.53 20.88
C LEU A 378 -7.88 0.98 20.09
N SER A 379 -8.93 0.16 20.04
CA SER A 379 -10.18 0.54 19.36
C SER A 379 -10.84 1.74 20.05
N SER A 380 -10.91 1.72 21.39
CA SER A 380 -11.44 2.84 22.18
C SER A 380 -10.68 4.13 21.94
N ALA A 381 -9.34 4.07 21.89
CA ALA A 381 -8.50 5.22 21.53
C ALA A 381 -8.79 5.71 20.11
N GLY A 382 -8.84 4.81 19.14
CA GLY A 382 -9.16 5.13 17.74
C GLY A 382 -10.50 5.85 17.59
N TRP A 383 -11.54 5.36 18.26
CA TRP A 383 -12.87 6.00 18.28
C TRP A 383 -12.87 7.35 18.99
N LYS A 384 -12.22 7.43 20.17
CA LYS A 384 -12.13 8.66 20.98
C LYS A 384 -11.47 9.81 20.21
N PHE A 385 -10.45 9.50 19.42
CA PHE A 385 -9.74 10.47 18.59
C PHE A 385 -10.25 10.48 17.15
N GLU A 386 -11.44 9.93 16.89
CA GLU A 386 -12.13 10.00 15.61
C GLU A 386 -11.29 9.57 14.38
N LEU A 387 -10.36 8.61 14.58
CA LEU A 387 -9.42 8.15 13.56
C LEU A 387 -10.13 7.39 12.42
N GLN A 388 -11.34 6.86 12.66
CA GLN A 388 -12.14 6.17 11.63
C GLN A 388 -12.30 6.94 10.32
N ARG A 389 -12.22 8.28 10.36
CA ARG A 389 -12.35 9.15 9.18
C ARG A 389 -11.22 8.95 8.17
N PHE A 390 -10.07 8.44 8.61
CA PHE A 390 -8.89 8.22 7.76
C PHE A 390 -8.83 6.81 7.19
N LEU A 391 -9.69 5.89 7.65
CA LEU A 391 -9.73 4.51 7.18
C LEU A 391 -10.64 4.37 5.95
N LYS A 392 -10.03 4.09 4.80
CA LYS A 392 -10.74 3.84 3.55
C LYS A 392 -11.25 2.40 3.49
N THR A 393 -12.56 2.28 3.35
CA THR A 393 -13.26 0.98 3.28
C THR A 393 -14.17 0.86 2.04
N ASN A 394 -14.33 1.93 1.24
CA ASN A 394 -14.90 1.90 -0.12
C ASN A 394 -14.01 2.63 -1.13
N SER A 395 -14.24 2.35 -2.41
CA SER A 395 -13.71 3.16 -3.51
C SER A 395 -14.80 4.07 -4.09
N LEU A 396 -14.48 5.35 -4.29
CA LEU A 396 -15.33 6.27 -5.05
C LEU A 396 -15.36 5.84 -6.53
N LYS A 397 -16.56 5.60 -7.08
CA LYS A 397 -16.72 5.15 -8.47
C LYS A 397 -16.58 6.31 -9.45
N ILE A 398 -15.72 6.17 -10.46
CA ILE A 398 -15.49 7.18 -11.52
C ILE A 398 -16.79 7.61 -12.20
N SER A 399 -17.70 6.67 -12.48
CA SER A 399 -19.00 6.96 -13.11
C SER A 399 -19.91 7.87 -12.26
N LYS A 400 -19.71 7.88 -10.93
CA LYS A 400 -20.48 8.65 -9.97
C LYS A 400 -19.80 9.93 -9.54
N PHE A 401 -18.49 10.03 -9.75
CA PHE A 401 -17.72 11.21 -9.41
C PHE A 401 -18.11 12.43 -10.24
N ARG A 402 -18.17 13.59 -9.57
CA ARG A 402 -18.46 14.90 -10.16
C ARG A 402 -17.39 15.87 -9.67
N PRO A 403 -16.51 16.36 -10.55
CA PRO A 403 -15.47 17.29 -10.16
C PRO A 403 -16.02 18.62 -9.61
N PRO A 404 -15.21 19.38 -8.85
CA PRO A 404 -15.54 20.72 -8.40
C PRO A 404 -15.99 21.67 -9.51
N PHE A 405 -16.86 22.62 -9.15
CA PHE A 405 -17.37 23.69 -10.03
C PHE A 405 -18.17 23.22 -11.26
N TYR A 406 -18.49 21.94 -11.36
CA TYR A 406 -19.44 21.42 -12.34
C TYR A 406 -20.87 21.68 -11.87
N ALA A 407 -21.67 22.49 -12.58
CA ALA A 407 -23.03 22.82 -12.14
C ALA A 407 -24.05 21.96 -12.91
N SER A 408 -24.62 20.96 -12.23
CA SER A 408 -25.79 20.21 -12.70
C SER A 408 -27.01 20.51 -11.82
N LYS A 409 -28.23 20.24 -12.31
CA LYS A 409 -29.41 20.21 -11.43
C LYS A 409 -29.15 19.26 -10.25
N MET A 410 -29.69 19.63 -9.09
CA MET A 410 -29.60 18.87 -7.84
C MET A 410 -30.79 17.91 -7.72
N ILE A 411 -30.53 16.61 -7.56
CA ILE A 411 -31.45 15.65 -6.94
C ILE A 411 -30.78 15.18 -5.66
N SER A 412 -31.55 15.12 -4.58
CA SER A 412 -31.13 14.49 -3.34
C SER A 412 -30.92 12.99 -3.55
N GLY A 413 -29.77 12.45 -3.13
CA GLY A 413 -29.65 11.01 -2.85
C GLY A 413 -28.77 10.17 -3.77
N GLU A 414 -27.62 10.68 -4.21
CA GLU A 414 -26.44 9.83 -4.44
C GLU A 414 -25.16 10.49 -3.92
N THR A 415 -25.15 10.89 -2.65
CA THR A 415 -23.98 10.64 -1.81
C THR A 415 -24.03 9.18 -1.43
N TRP A 416 -22.96 8.44 -1.66
CA TRP A 416 -22.85 7.15 -1.01
C TRP A 416 -22.61 7.47 0.46
N ASP A 417 -23.68 7.45 1.27
CA ASP A 417 -23.60 6.92 2.63
C ASP A 417 -22.98 5.54 2.47
N VAL A 418 -21.66 5.47 2.47
CA VAL A 418 -21.04 4.19 2.74
C VAL A 418 -21.11 4.05 4.25
N GLU A 419 -22.18 3.43 4.73
CA GLU A 419 -22.20 2.89 6.08
C GLU A 419 -21.08 1.86 6.16
N HIS A 420 -19.93 2.35 6.61
CA HIS A 420 -18.79 1.53 6.90
C HIS A 420 -18.97 0.94 8.27
N LYS A 421 -19.30 -0.34 8.31
CA LYS A 421 -19.29 -1.10 9.55
C LYS A 421 -17.85 -1.43 9.93
N ILE A 422 -17.14 -0.42 10.44
CA ILE A 422 -15.81 -0.61 11.03
C ILE A 422 -16.03 -1.32 12.38
N THR A 423 -15.40 -2.49 12.54
CA THR A 423 -15.43 -3.26 13.78
C THR A 423 -14.34 -2.77 14.71
N ASP A 424 -14.46 -3.06 16.00
CA ASP A 424 -13.41 -2.73 16.98
C ASP A 424 -12.07 -3.39 16.63
N LYS A 425 -12.10 -4.61 16.07
CA LYS A 425 -10.88 -5.28 15.62
C LYS A 425 -10.23 -4.52 14.46
N MET A 426 -11.00 -4.14 13.44
CA MET A 426 -10.49 -3.31 12.33
C MET A 426 -9.93 -1.98 12.82
N MET A 427 -10.58 -1.34 13.80
CA MET A 427 -10.09 -0.09 14.38
C MET A 427 -8.74 -0.27 15.09
N ALA A 428 -8.60 -1.33 15.89
CA ALA A 428 -7.35 -1.63 16.58
C ALA A 428 -6.21 -1.92 15.59
N ASP A 429 -6.48 -2.75 14.57
CA ASP A 429 -5.52 -3.10 13.52
C ASP A 429 -5.09 -1.85 12.72
N PHE A 430 -6.04 -0.96 12.44
CA PHE A 430 -5.78 0.31 11.79
C PHE A 430 -4.90 1.25 12.65
N VAL A 431 -5.15 1.34 13.96
CA VAL A 431 -4.30 2.13 14.89
C VAL A 431 -2.86 1.59 14.91
N GLU A 432 -2.68 0.27 14.95
CA GLU A 432 -1.36 -0.37 14.83
C GLU A 432 -0.70 0.01 13.50
N ALA A 433 -1.42 -0.09 12.38
CA ALA A 433 -0.87 0.26 11.08
C ALA A 433 -0.46 1.74 10.96
N LEU A 434 -1.20 2.67 11.57
CA LEU A 434 -0.81 4.09 11.64
C LEU A 434 0.49 4.28 12.43
N ILE A 435 0.67 3.57 13.55
CA ILE A 435 1.92 3.56 14.32
C ILE A 435 3.07 3.05 13.44
N GLY A 436 2.85 1.95 12.70
CA GLY A 436 3.82 1.40 11.76
C GLY A 436 4.20 2.38 10.64
N ALA A 437 3.21 3.05 10.04
CA ALA A 437 3.46 4.07 9.02
C ALA A 437 4.27 5.24 9.59
N LEU A 438 3.87 5.80 10.73
CA LEU A 438 4.57 6.90 11.42
C LEU A 438 6.01 6.55 11.73
N TYR A 439 6.26 5.33 12.21
CA TYR A 439 7.62 4.88 12.46
C TYR A 439 8.48 4.86 11.18
N LEU A 440 7.96 4.31 10.07
CA LEU A 440 8.69 4.31 8.80
C LEU A 440 8.90 5.72 8.22
N GLY A 441 8.00 6.66 8.54
CA GLY A 441 8.06 8.02 8.00
C GLY A 441 8.85 9.02 8.83
N ASN A 442 8.84 8.86 10.14
CA ASN A 442 9.33 9.85 11.10
C ASN A 442 10.28 9.27 12.15
N GLY A 443 10.36 7.95 12.27
CA GLY A 443 11.16 7.26 13.29
C GLY A 443 10.41 6.95 14.58
N ILE A 444 11.09 6.26 15.49
CA ILE A 444 10.44 5.65 16.67
C ILE A 444 9.95 6.70 17.67
N TYR A 445 10.64 7.83 17.78
CA TYR A 445 10.26 8.92 18.68
C TYR A 445 8.86 9.47 18.35
N ASP A 446 8.60 9.80 17.08
CA ASP A 446 7.31 10.35 16.65
C ASP A 446 6.19 9.29 16.73
N ALA A 447 6.50 8.02 16.46
CA ALA A 447 5.56 6.92 16.66
C ALA A 447 5.20 6.74 18.14
N ALA A 448 6.18 6.81 19.05
CA ALA A 448 5.94 6.78 20.49
C ALA A 448 5.14 8.00 20.96
N GLN A 449 5.47 9.19 20.46
CA GLN A 449 4.72 10.41 20.74
C GLN A 449 3.25 10.21 20.39
N PHE A 450 2.95 9.67 19.18
CA PHE A 450 1.60 9.36 18.72
C PHE A 450 0.85 8.38 19.66
N ILE A 451 1.52 7.34 20.19
CA ILE A 451 0.93 6.40 21.16
C ILE A 451 0.46 7.12 22.43
N TYR A 452 1.28 8.01 23.00
CA TYR A 452 0.93 8.80 24.18
C TYR A 452 -0.16 9.84 23.90
N ASP A 453 -0.12 10.38 22.70
CA ASP A 453 -1.02 11.38 22.17
C ASP A 453 -2.44 10.83 21.95
N LEU A 454 -2.56 9.55 21.62
CA LEU A 454 -3.81 8.78 21.61
C LEU A 454 -4.22 8.28 23.01
N GLU A 455 -3.49 8.65 24.07
CA GLU A 455 -3.73 8.21 25.44
C GLU A 455 -3.77 6.68 25.61
N ILE A 456 -3.12 5.93 24.70
CA ILE A 456 -2.92 4.49 24.85
C ILE A 456 -2.00 4.21 26.04
N LEU A 457 -1.00 5.08 26.21
CA LEU A 457 -0.13 5.17 27.37
C LEU A 457 -0.33 6.52 28.07
N ILE A 458 -0.18 6.51 29.40
CA ILE A 458 -0.40 7.71 30.23
C ILE A 458 0.89 8.53 30.27
N LYS A 459 0.78 9.86 30.19
CA LYS A 459 1.90 10.79 30.37
C LYS A 459 2.20 11.05 31.85
N ASP A 460 2.89 10.13 32.51
CA ASP A 460 3.39 10.27 33.90
C ASP A 460 4.93 10.39 33.94
N SER A 461 5.59 10.21 35.09
CA SER A 461 7.05 10.31 35.15
C SER A 461 7.78 9.34 34.21
N ALA A 462 7.20 8.17 33.94
CA ALA A 462 7.78 7.20 33.01
C ALA A 462 7.71 7.64 31.54
N TYR A 463 6.85 8.60 31.20
CA TYR A 463 6.84 9.20 29.86
C TYR A 463 8.15 9.91 29.57
N GLU A 464 8.66 10.72 30.51
CA GLU A 464 9.91 11.47 30.31
C GLU A 464 11.09 10.51 30.16
N ASP A 465 11.18 9.48 31.01
CA ASP A 465 12.22 8.45 30.92
C ASP A 465 12.16 7.70 29.57
N THR A 466 10.95 7.30 29.14
CA THR A 466 10.75 6.60 27.88
C THR A 466 11.12 7.48 26.68
N MET A 467 10.61 8.71 26.63
CA MET A 467 10.87 9.61 25.51
C MET A 467 12.33 10.06 25.46
N LYS A 468 13.00 10.20 26.62
CA LYS A 468 14.44 10.50 26.67
C LYS A 468 15.26 9.39 26.01
N LEU A 469 14.98 8.13 26.33
CA LEU A 469 15.67 6.99 25.71
C LEU A 469 15.44 6.96 24.21
N LEU A 470 14.21 7.21 23.76
CA LEU A 470 13.88 7.23 22.33
C LEU A 470 14.38 8.49 21.60
N SER A 471 14.65 9.59 22.31
CA SER A 471 15.05 10.89 21.71
C SER A 471 16.46 10.90 21.14
N ASN A 472 17.33 10.00 21.61
CA ASN A 472 18.67 9.82 21.06
C ASN A 472 18.67 8.99 19.77
N ASP A 473 17.53 8.36 19.46
CA ASP A 473 17.38 7.42 18.35
C ASP A 473 16.49 8.08 17.26
N ASN A 474 17.09 8.85 16.35
CA ASN A 474 16.40 9.42 15.14
C ASN A 474 16.08 8.36 14.07
N PHE A 475 15.97 7.11 14.50
CA PHE A 475 16.12 5.94 13.66
C PHE A 475 14.86 5.65 12.85
N THR A 476 15.02 5.53 11.52
CA THR A 476 14.09 4.76 10.67
C THR A 476 14.80 3.49 10.22
N ILE A 477 14.06 2.37 10.15
CA ILE A 477 14.54 1.08 9.60
C ILE A 477 15.33 1.26 8.28
N LEU A 478 14.95 2.25 7.47
CA LEU A 478 15.50 2.50 6.15
C LEU A 478 16.96 2.97 6.16
N ASP A 479 17.49 3.40 7.30
CA ASP A 479 18.88 3.82 7.47
C ASP A 479 19.86 2.62 7.62
N LEU A 480 19.36 1.41 7.88
CA LEU A 480 20.17 0.18 8.02
C LEU A 480 20.51 -0.52 6.71
N ARG A 481 20.68 0.21 5.61
CA ARG A 481 21.08 -0.37 4.30
C ARG A 481 22.54 -0.85 4.28
N ARG A 482 23.04 -1.48 5.32
CA ARG A 482 24.30 -2.23 5.29
C ARG A 482 24.02 -3.65 4.79
N ILE A 483 23.75 -3.75 3.49
CA ILE A 483 23.54 -5.06 2.86
C ILE A 483 24.90 -5.75 2.69
N PHE A 484 25.02 -6.88 3.39
CA PHE A 484 26.03 -7.91 3.17
C PHE A 484 25.95 -8.45 1.73
N SER A 485 27.09 -8.54 1.06
CA SER A 485 27.22 -9.27 -0.21
C SER A 485 26.92 -10.76 0.01
N LEU A 486 25.94 -11.30 -0.71
CA LEU A 486 25.46 -12.68 -0.61
C LEU A 486 26.53 -13.69 -1.08
N PRO A 487 26.98 -14.66 -0.24
CA PRO A 487 27.70 -15.83 -0.73
C PRO A 487 26.74 -16.86 -1.38
N GLY A 488 27.26 -17.71 -2.26
CA GLY A 488 26.49 -18.67 -3.08
C GLY A 488 25.68 -19.74 -2.32
N ASN A 489 24.91 -20.52 -3.07
CA ASN A 489 23.76 -21.35 -2.64
C ASN A 489 24.06 -22.58 -1.74
N GLN A 490 25.21 -22.67 -1.08
CA GLN A 490 25.59 -23.80 -0.21
C GLN A 490 26.05 -23.32 1.16
N LEU A 491 25.17 -22.63 1.89
CA LEU A 491 25.47 -22.12 3.23
C LEU A 491 24.90 -23.08 4.28
N LYS A 492 25.75 -23.52 5.21
CA LYS A 492 25.33 -24.18 6.45
C LYS A 492 25.26 -23.17 7.57
N LEU A 493 24.19 -23.21 8.37
CA LEU A 493 23.99 -22.23 9.44
C LEU A 493 25.10 -22.33 10.50
N GLY A 494 25.56 -23.55 10.80
CA GLY A 494 26.66 -23.78 11.73
C GLY A 494 28.03 -23.28 11.26
N GLU A 495 28.19 -22.99 9.96
CA GLU A 495 29.42 -22.41 9.39
C GLU A 495 29.40 -20.88 9.40
N LEU A 496 28.21 -20.28 9.53
CA LEU A 496 28.03 -18.83 9.60
C LEU A 496 28.08 -18.30 11.03
N LEU A 497 27.62 -19.10 11.99
CA LEU A 497 27.70 -18.73 13.39
C LEU A 497 29.16 -18.75 13.87
N PRO A 498 29.65 -17.68 14.51
CA PRO A 498 30.97 -17.69 15.13
C PRO A 498 31.07 -18.83 16.16
N ILE A 499 31.97 -19.81 15.94
CA ILE A 499 32.36 -20.77 16.98
C ILE A 499 33.32 -20.03 17.92
N LEU A 500 32.77 -19.17 18.77
CA LEU A 500 33.55 -18.39 19.72
C LEU A 500 33.92 -19.28 20.91
N TYR A 501 34.99 -20.04 20.74
CA TYR A 501 35.64 -20.74 21.83
C TYR A 501 37.13 -20.42 21.85
N ASP A 502 37.49 -19.39 22.60
CA ASP A 502 38.86 -19.21 23.06
C ASP A 502 38.93 -19.59 24.56
N PRO A 503 39.55 -20.72 24.92
CA PRO A 503 39.70 -21.15 26.31
C PRO A 503 40.62 -20.25 27.16
N THR A 504 41.26 -19.23 26.57
CA THR A 504 42.21 -18.34 27.26
C THR A 504 41.61 -17.06 27.83
N ILE A 505 40.39 -16.68 27.42
CA ILE A 505 39.70 -15.44 27.84
C ILE A 505 38.94 -15.68 29.17
N LYS A 506 38.91 -14.70 30.11
CA LYS A 506 38.19 -14.91 31.39
C LYS A 506 36.68 -15.05 31.14
N LYS A 507 36.00 -15.76 32.05
CA LYS A 507 34.57 -16.14 31.94
C LYS A 507 33.61 -15.02 31.50
N ILE A 508 33.81 -13.78 31.94
CA ILE A 508 32.93 -12.64 31.59
C ILE A 508 33.37 -11.96 30.28
N GLU A 509 34.68 -11.88 30.05
CA GLU A 509 35.29 -11.24 28.88
C GLU A 509 34.92 -11.99 27.58
N ILE A 510 34.62 -13.30 27.68
CA ILE A 510 34.11 -14.12 26.55
C ILE A 510 32.75 -13.61 26.05
N ILE A 511 31.82 -13.32 26.95
CA ILE A 511 30.46 -12.85 26.58
C ILE A 511 30.52 -11.45 26.00
N GLU A 512 31.32 -10.57 26.60
CA GLU A 512 31.48 -9.20 26.12
C GLU A 512 32.15 -9.15 24.73
N SER A 513 33.14 -10.02 24.51
CA SER A 513 33.79 -10.17 23.21
C SER A 513 32.85 -10.79 22.17
N SER A 514 31.96 -11.72 22.57
CA SER A 514 31.04 -12.38 21.63
C SER A 514 29.88 -11.49 21.19
N LEU A 515 29.52 -10.51 22.01
CA LEU A 515 28.53 -9.48 21.69
C LEU A 515 29.11 -8.23 21.05
N ASP A 516 30.45 -8.12 20.99
CA ASP A 516 31.16 -6.88 20.67
C ASP A 516 30.68 -5.68 21.52
N TYR A 517 30.40 -5.96 22.81
CA TYR A 517 29.86 -4.97 23.76
C TYR A 517 30.47 -5.14 25.15
N TYR A 518 31.02 -4.05 25.70
CA TYR A 518 31.61 -4.02 27.02
C TYR A 518 30.73 -3.23 27.99
N PHE A 519 30.23 -3.90 29.03
CA PHE A 519 29.37 -3.28 30.02
C PHE A 519 30.11 -2.23 30.85
N SER A 520 29.51 -1.05 30.96
CA SER A 520 29.92 -0.01 31.89
C SER A 520 29.64 -0.45 33.33
N ASN A 521 28.48 -1.08 33.57
CA ASN A 521 28.10 -1.63 34.86
C ASN A 521 28.03 -3.17 34.83
N LYS A 522 29.11 -3.82 35.28
CA LYS A 522 29.21 -5.29 35.36
C LYS A 522 28.15 -5.96 36.25
N ASN A 523 27.50 -5.21 37.15
CA ASN A 523 26.41 -5.76 37.95
C ASN A 523 25.17 -6.07 37.11
N LEU A 524 24.91 -5.30 36.05
CA LEU A 524 23.79 -5.56 35.13
C LEU A 524 24.00 -6.88 34.39
N LEU A 525 25.22 -7.11 33.88
CA LEU A 525 25.61 -8.39 33.29
C LEU A 525 25.47 -9.55 34.28
N SER A 526 26.01 -9.41 35.49
CA SER A 526 25.89 -10.46 36.52
C SER A 526 24.43 -10.77 36.87
N GLN A 527 23.56 -9.76 36.91
CA GLN A 527 22.14 -9.94 37.18
C GLN A 527 21.41 -10.63 36.01
N ALA A 528 21.73 -10.26 34.76
CA ALA A 528 21.17 -10.90 33.57
C ALA A 528 21.49 -12.41 33.48
N LEU A 529 22.62 -12.82 34.05
CA LEU A 529 23.05 -14.22 34.12
C LEU A 529 22.50 -14.98 35.33
N THR A 530 21.73 -14.33 36.21
CA THR A 530 21.29 -14.93 37.48
C THR A 530 19.82 -15.35 37.44
N HIS A 531 19.59 -16.66 37.51
CA HIS A 531 18.24 -17.24 37.53
C HIS A 531 17.57 -17.07 38.90
N TYR A 532 16.24 -16.99 38.92
CA TYR A 532 15.43 -16.87 40.14
C TYR A 532 15.74 -17.94 41.21
N SER A 533 16.10 -19.15 40.78
CA SER A 533 16.48 -20.23 41.71
C SER A 533 17.81 -19.96 42.44
N SER A 534 18.68 -19.13 41.88
CA SER A 534 19.94 -18.71 42.49
C SER A 534 19.75 -17.47 43.36
N ASP A 535 19.05 -16.45 42.85
CA ASP A 535 18.75 -15.22 43.60
C ASP A 535 17.30 -14.73 43.31
N PRO A 536 16.36 -14.90 44.28
CA PRO A 536 14.98 -14.43 44.12
C PRO A 536 14.82 -12.91 44.03
N ILE A 537 15.84 -12.14 44.44
CA ILE A 537 15.81 -10.67 44.51
C ILE A 537 16.52 -10.06 43.30
N ARG A 538 17.72 -10.55 42.97
CA ARG A 538 18.56 -10.06 41.87
C ARG A 538 18.63 -11.09 40.74
N ASN A 539 17.52 -11.25 40.05
CA ASN A 539 17.41 -12.12 38.87
C ASN A 539 17.16 -11.33 37.59
N TYR A 540 17.19 -12.08 36.50
CA TYR A 540 17.12 -11.59 35.13
C TYR A 540 15.69 -11.25 34.66
N ASN A 541 14.63 -11.70 35.35
CA ASN A 541 13.25 -11.71 34.82
C ASN A 541 12.73 -10.33 34.37
N ARG A 542 13.15 -9.24 35.05
CA ARG A 542 12.77 -7.89 34.61
C ARG A 542 13.49 -7.47 33.33
N PHE A 543 14.75 -7.88 33.15
CA PHE A 543 15.47 -7.62 31.91
C PHE A 543 14.95 -8.49 30.76
N GLU A 544 14.58 -9.75 31.02
CA GLU A 544 13.92 -10.64 30.06
C GLU A 544 12.68 -9.97 29.47
N PHE A 545 11.80 -9.43 30.33
CA PHE A 545 10.61 -8.67 29.91
C PHE A 545 10.93 -7.57 28.90
N LEU A 546 12.04 -6.84 29.13
CA LEU A 546 12.48 -5.73 28.30
C LEU A 546 13.08 -6.21 26.98
N GLY A 547 14.09 -7.09 27.07
CA GLY A 547 14.83 -7.59 25.91
C GLY A 547 13.97 -8.40 24.95
N ASN A 548 12.98 -9.16 25.43
CA ASN A 548 12.01 -9.86 24.57
C ASN A 548 11.34 -8.89 23.58
N SER A 549 10.92 -7.72 24.04
CA SER A 549 10.27 -6.73 23.18
C SER A 549 11.24 -6.06 22.19
N ILE A 550 12.49 -5.87 22.60
CA ILE A 550 13.53 -5.24 21.78
C ILE A 550 14.01 -6.19 20.68
N ILE A 551 14.22 -7.48 21.00
CA ILE A 551 14.54 -8.52 20.03
C ILE A 551 13.43 -8.64 19.00
N ASP A 552 12.17 -8.74 19.46
CA ASP A 552 11.01 -8.82 18.58
C ASP A 552 10.92 -7.63 17.60
N PHE A 553 11.15 -6.42 18.11
CA PHE A 553 11.17 -5.21 17.32
C PHE A 553 12.32 -5.18 16.31
N THR A 554 13.54 -5.53 16.73
CA THR A 554 14.73 -5.47 15.87
C THR A 554 14.65 -6.50 14.75
N VAL A 555 14.34 -7.75 15.08
CA VAL A 555 14.20 -8.84 14.10
C VAL A 555 13.12 -8.53 13.08
N LEU A 556 11.96 -8.05 13.54
CA LEU A 556 10.88 -7.68 12.64
C LEU A 556 11.27 -6.50 11.74
N SER A 557 11.99 -5.53 12.30
CA SER A 557 12.47 -4.36 11.58
C SER A 557 13.43 -4.76 10.46
N GLU A 558 14.39 -5.65 10.72
CA GLU A 558 15.30 -6.18 9.72
C GLU A 558 14.57 -6.96 8.62
N LEU A 559 13.67 -7.88 8.99
CA LEU A 559 12.88 -8.61 8.01
C LEU A 559 12.09 -7.68 7.09
N PHE A 560 11.62 -6.54 7.61
CA PHE A 560 10.94 -5.51 6.83
C PHE A 560 11.82 -4.86 5.76
N VAL A 561 13.15 -4.80 5.97
CA VAL A 561 14.15 -4.30 4.99
C VAL A 561 14.50 -5.35 3.96
N PHE A 562 14.74 -6.59 4.41
CA PHE A 562 15.37 -7.63 3.59
C PHE A 562 14.53 -8.11 2.41
N GLY A 563 13.20 -7.91 2.40
CA GLY A 563 12.40 -8.40 1.28
C GLY A 563 10.97 -7.90 1.21
N GLN A 564 10.37 -8.10 0.04
CA GLN A 564 8.92 -8.04 -0.16
C GLN A 564 8.31 -9.36 0.34
N PHE A 565 8.24 -9.51 1.66
CA PHE A 565 7.52 -10.64 2.27
C PHE A 565 6.02 -10.36 2.29
N THR A 566 5.22 -11.41 2.12
CA THR A 566 3.79 -11.32 2.44
C THR A 566 3.61 -11.15 3.96
N PRO A 567 2.49 -10.60 4.44
CA PRO A 567 2.20 -10.52 5.88
C PRO A 567 2.31 -11.87 6.61
N GLU A 568 1.91 -12.96 5.94
CA GLU A 568 2.01 -14.32 6.46
C GLU A 568 3.46 -14.81 6.58
N GLU A 569 4.28 -14.53 5.57
CA GLU A 569 5.71 -14.87 5.57
C GLU A 569 6.46 -14.11 6.65
N LEU A 570 6.19 -12.80 6.77
CA LEU A 570 6.78 -11.95 7.79
C LEU A 570 6.44 -12.47 9.19
N THR A 571 5.18 -12.84 9.42
CA THR A 571 4.72 -13.41 10.69
C THR A 571 5.41 -14.75 10.98
N THR A 572 5.51 -15.61 9.97
CA THR A 572 6.20 -16.92 10.09
C THR A 572 7.67 -16.74 10.44
N PHE A 573 8.42 -15.93 9.70
CA PHE A 573 9.84 -15.70 9.94
C PHE A 573 10.11 -15.05 11.28
N ARG A 574 9.30 -14.04 11.65
CA ARG A 574 9.32 -13.45 12.99
C ARG A 574 9.17 -14.54 14.05
N HIS A 575 8.13 -15.37 13.97
CA HIS A 575 7.88 -16.43 14.96
C HIS A 575 9.04 -17.43 15.08
N ILE A 576 9.69 -17.79 13.96
CA ILE A 576 10.85 -18.68 13.97
C ILE A 576 12.00 -18.05 14.76
N LEU A 577 12.37 -16.82 14.40
CA LEU A 577 13.55 -16.12 14.93
C LEU A 577 13.39 -15.64 16.37
N VAL A 578 12.17 -15.34 16.81
CA VAL A 578 11.92 -14.91 18.20
C VAL A 578 11.43 -16.05 19.09
N SER A 579 11.52 -17.29 18.60
CA SER A 579 11.11 -18.45 19.38
C SER A 579 12.13 -18.82 20.46
N ASN A 580 11.64 -19.34 21.59
CA ASN A 580 12.49 -19.90 22.62
C ASN A 580 13.48 -20.91 22.03
N ASN A 581 13.04 -21.76 21.09
CA ASN A 581 13.93 -22.77 20.50
C ASN A 581 15.12 -22.16 19.77
N PHE A 582 14.88 -21.11 18.98
CA PHE A 582 15.94 -20.40 18.28
C PHE A 582 16.84 -19.63 19.25
N LEU A 583 16.24 -18.85 20.16
CA LEU A 583 16.98 -18.01 21.11
C LEU A 583 17.87 -18.85 22.05
N ARG A 584 17.43 -20.04 22.46
CA ARG A 584 18.27 -20.96 23.24
C ARG A 584 19.53 -21.37 22.50
N LYS A 585 19.42 -21.61 21.20
CA LYS A 585 20.57 -21.99 20.38
C LYS A 585 21.50 -20.80 20.20
N LEU A 586 20.95 -19.63 19.93
CA LEU A 586 21.71 -18.38 19.85
C LEU A 586 22.46 -18.08 21.17
N ALA A 587 21.86 -18.40 22.31
CA ALA A 587 22.52 -18.35 23.61
C ALA A 587 23.71 -19.33 23.70
N ILE A 588 23.61 -20.53 23.12
CA ILE A 588 24.72 -21.50 23.09
C ILE A 588 25.86 -21.02 22.18
N SER A 589 25.56 -20.46 21.00
CA SER A 589 26.62 -19.95 20.10
C SER A 589 27.39 -18.77 20.68
N THR A 590 26.76 -17.99 21.57
CA THR A 590 27.44 -16.90 22.29
C THR A 590 28.21 -17.37 23.53
N GLY A 591 28.14 -18.66 23.88
CA GLY A 591 28.77 -19.27 25.05
C GLY A 591 28.02 -19.05 26.37
N LEU A 592 26.81 -18.50 26.32
CA LEU A 592 26.02 -18.10 27.49
C LEU A 592 25.73 -19.27 28.42
N ASP A 593 25.54 -20.47 27.87
CA ASP A 593 25.22 -21.72 28.57
C ASP A 593 26.18 -22.06 29.72
N LYS A 594 27.44 -21.62 29.62
CA LYS A 594 28.50 -21.88 30.60
C LYS A 594 28.55 -20.89 31.76
N HIS A 595 27.81 -19.79 31.67
CA HIS A 595 27.94 -18.64 32.55
C HIS A 595 26.68 -18.31 33.35
N ILE A 596 25.58 -19.04 33.12
CA ILE A 596 24.32 -18.86 33.85
C ILE A 596 24.45 -19.37 35.29
N HIS A 597 24.06 -18.54 36.26
CA HIS A 597 23.97 -18.90 37.67
C HIS A 597 22.63 -19.58 37.96
N VAL A 598 22.67 -20.91 38.07
CA VAL A 598 21.53 -21.79 38.36
C VAL A 598 21.90 -22.86 39.38
N LYS A 599 20.89 -23.47 40.01
CA LYS A 599 21.03 -24.70 40.82
C LYS A 599 21.43 -25.90 39.93
N ASP A 600 22.06 -26.91 40.54
CA ASP A 600 22.71 -28.02 39.80
C ASP A 600 21.76 -28.90 38.97
N GLU A 601 20.50 -29.03 39.38
CA GLU A 601 19.46 -29.73 38.64
C GLU A 601 19.25 -29.12 37.24
N LEU A 602 19.19 -27.79 37.17
CA LEU A 602 18.99 -27.03 35.93
C LEU A 602 20.25 -27.01 35.06
N LYS A 603 21.44 -27.06 35.66
CA LYS A 603 22.70 -27.19 34.89
C LYS A 603 22.73 -28.49 34.09
N THR A 604 22.25 -29.59 34.69
CA THR A 604 22.21 -30.90 34.02
C THR A 604 21.27 -30.88 32.82
N GLU A 605 20.15 -30.16 32.93
CA GLU A 605 19.20 -29.99 31.84
C GLU A 605 19.78 -29.18 30.67
N ILE A 606 20.49 -28.08 30.98
CA ILE A 606 21.21 -27.28 29.98
C ILE A 606 22.22 -28.14 29.21
N ILE A 607 23.04 -28.93 29.92
CA ILE A 607 24.05 -29.81 29.30
C ILE A 607 23.40 -30.83 28.35
N ARG A 608 22.28 -31.43 28.75
CA ARG A 608 21.53 -32.39 27.90
C ARG A 608 20.96 -31.74 26.64
N PHE A 609 20.48 -30.49 26.75
CA PHE A 609 19.96 -29.75 25.61
C PHE A 609 21.07 -29.39 24.61
N VAL A 610 22.21 -28.89 25.11
CA VAL A 610 23.38 -28.54 24.28
C VAL A 610 23.86 -29.75 23.48
N ALA A 611 23.94 -30.94 24.08
CA ALA A 611 24.39 -32.16 23.42
C ALA A 611 23.50 -32.64 22.26
N ASN A 612 22.21 -32.28 22.26
CA ASN A 612 21.22 -32.78 21.30
C ASN A 612 20.76 -31.73 20.27
N SER A 613 21.32 -30.53 20.29
CA SER A 613 20.84 -29.39 19.48
C SER A 613 21.26 -29.51 18.00
N ARG A 614 20.29 -29.54 17.08
CA ARG A 614 20.52 -29.54 15.62
C ARG A 614 20.06 -28.24 14.97
N TRP A 615 20.98 -27.31 14.72
CA TRP A 615 20.69 -25.94 14.26
C TRP A 615 19.82 -25.84 13.00
N GLU A 616 20.23 -26.48 11.91
CA GLU A 616 19.57 -26.36 10.59
C GLU A 616 18.19 -27.02 10.55
N ASP A 617 18.07 -28.24 11.09
CA ASP A 617 16.81 -29.00 11.10
C ASP A 617 15.74 -28.23 11.87
N ASP A 618 16.03 -27.68 13.06
CA ASP A 618 14.97 -27.02 13.85
C ASP A 618 14.61 -25.61 13.34
N LEU A 619 15.51 -24.94 12.60
CA LEU A 619 15.20 -23.64 12.00
C LEU A 619 14.28 -23.81 10.78
N LEU A 620 14.47 -24.87 9.98
CA LEU A 620 13.64 -25.16 8.81
C LEU A 620 12.38 -25.96 9.14
N ASN A 621 12.38 -26.75 10.22
CA ASN A 621 11.24 -27.56 10.68
C ASN A 621 10.62 -26.97 11.95
N PHE A 622 10.57 -25.63 12.02
CA PHE A 622 10.09 -24.91 13.17
C PHE A 622 8.70 -25.36 13.65
N ASP A 623 8.60 -25.56 14.95
CA ASP A 623 7.32 -25.74 15.62
C ASP A 623 7.04 -24.63 16.63
N PRO A 624 6.09 -23.71 16.35
CA PRO A 624 5.75 -22.62 17.27
C PRO A 624 5.19 -23.08 18.61
N HIS A 625 4.94 -24.39 18.76
CA HIS A 625 4.34 -24.97 19.95
C HIS A 625 5.17 -26.11 20.57
N CYS A 626 6.37 -26.37 20.06
CA CYS A 626 7.29 -27.33 20.67
C CYS A 626 8.04 -26.63 21.82
N ASP A 627 7.43 -26.67 22.99
CA ASP A 627 7.97 -26.09 24.22
C ASP A 627 8.97 -27.06 24.87
N ASN A 628 10.07 -27.37 24.18
CA ASN A 628 11.14 -28.20 24.76
C ASN A 628 11.91 -27.37 25.80
N PRO A 629 12.04 -27.81 27.05
CA PRO A 629 12.85 -27.11 28.05
C PRO A 629 14.36 -27.38 27.80
N PRO A 630 15.29 -26.56 28.35
CA PRO A 630 15.10 -25.51 29.36
C PRO A 630 14.95 -24.08 28.78
N LYS A 631 13.91 -23.35 29.16
CA LYS A 631 13.67 -21.94 28.73
C LYS A 631 14.73 -20.95 29.22
N ILE A 632 15.47 -21.31 30.26
CA ILE A 632 16.45 -20.44 30.92
C ILE A 632 17.48 -19.85 29.93
N LEU A 633 17.91 -20.61 28.93
CA LEU A 633 18.88 -20.12 27.93
C LEU A 633 18.29 -18.99 27.07
N SER A 634 17.04 -19.11 26.62
CA SER A 634 16.39 -18.03 25.86
C SER A 634 16.15 -16.83 26.76
N ASP A 635 15.62 -17.05 27.97
CA ASP A 635 15.29 -15.96 28.89
C ASP A 635 16.55 -15.19 29.32
N CYS A 636 17.68 -15.88 29.52
CA CYS A 636 18.97 -15.24 29.81
C CYS A 636 19.50 -14.42 28.64
N LEU A 637 19.33 -14.88 27.38
CA LEU A 637 19.72 -14.09 26.20
C LEU A 637 18.85 -12.83 26.09
N GLU A 638 17.53 -12.96 26.26
CA GLU A 638 16.62 -11.81 26.29
C GLU A 638 17.01 -10.85 27.41
N ALA A 639 17.30 -11.36 28.61
CA ALA A 639 17.72 -10.55 29.72
C ALA A 639 19.07 -9.87 29.51
N LEU A 640 20.00 -10.51 28.80
CA LEU A 640 21.29 -9.92 28.46
C LEU A 640 21.08 -8.71 27.55
N ILE A 641 20.26 -8.84 26.50
CA ILE A 641 19.87 -7.72 25.64
C ILE A 641 19.15 -6.62 26.44
N GLY A 642 18.23 -6.97 27.33
CA GLY A 642 17.56 -6.02 28.21
C GLY A 642 18.54 -5.28 29.13
N ALA A 643 19.58 -5.94 29.61
CA ALA A 643 20.63 -5.32 30.43
C ALA A 643 21.54 -4.40 29.61
N ILE A 644 21.87 -4.75 28.36
CA ILE A 644 22.61 -3.90 27.43
C ILE A 644 21.85 -2.59 27.20
N PHE A 645 20.56 -2.67 26.89
CA PHE A 645 19.72 -1.50 26.66
C PHE A 645 19.71 -0.53 27.85
N ILE A 646 19.68 -1.07 29.08
CA ILE A 646 19.75 -0.26 30.31
C ILE A 646 21.14 0.32 30.55
N ASP A 647 22.21 -0.40 30.18
CA ASP A 647 23.59 0.06 30.34
C ASP A 647 23.98 1.15 29.32
N CYS A 648 23.51 1.03 28.06
CA CYS A 648 23.84 1.97 26.99
C CYS A 648 22.84 3.13 26.82
N GLU A 649 21.64 3.03 27.40
CA GLU A 649 20.56 4.03 27.28
C GLU A 649 20.21 4.40 25.81
N SER A 650 20.38 3.47 24.86
CA SER A 650 20.07 3.68 23.43
C SER A 650 19.46 2.43 22.80
N LEU A 651 18.29 2.61 22.16
CA LEU A 651 17.66 1.53 21.41
C LEU A 651 18.47 1.23 20.15
N THR A 652 19.00 2.25 19.46
CA THR A 652 19.80 2.07 18.24
C THR A 652 21.04 1.21 18.51
N THR A 653 21.83 1.53 19.52
CA THR A 653 23.04 0.74 19.86
C THR A 653 22.66 -0.70 20.21
N THR A 654 21.53 -0.89 20.90
CA THR A 654 21.04 -2.23 21.23
C THR A 654 20.60 -3.01 19.99
N CYS A 655 19.90 -2.35 19.05
CA CYS A 655 19.50 -2.94 17.78
C CYS A 655 20.72 -3.35 16.94
N GLU A 656 21.76 -2.52 16.84
CA GLU A 656 22.99 -2.85 16.10
C GLU A 656 23.67 -4.13 16.63
N ILE A 657 23.67 -4.34 17.95
CA ILE A 657 24.21 -5.57 18.57
C ILE A 657 23.35 -6.78 18.21
N ILE A 658 22.02 -6.63 18.24
CA ILE A 658 21.08 -7.69 17.86
C ILE A 658 21.23 -8.01 16.36
N GLU A 659 21.35 -7.01 15.50
CA GLU A 659 21.56 -7.18 14.05
C GLU A 659 22.79 -8.05 13.77
N ASN A 660 23.90 -7.80 14.47
CA ASN A 660 25.10 -8.62 14.33
C ASN A 660 24.84 -10.10 14.70
N LEU A 661 24.00 -10.36 15.72
CA LEU A 661 23.65 -11.73 16.14
C LEU A 661 22.64 -12.41 15.22
N PHE A 662 21.73 -11.65 14.60
CA PHE A 662 20.59 -12.18 13.84
C PHE A 662 20.80 -12.14 12.32
N SER A 663 21.75 -11.36 11.82
CA SER A 663 22.04 -11.20 10.39
C SER A 663 22.21 -12.54 9.66
N ASP A 664 23.11 -13.40 10.13
CA ASP A 664 23.36 -14.72 9.54
C ASP A 664 22.13 -15.66 9.56
N PRO A 665 21.44 -15.83 10.71
CA PRO A 665 20.16 -16.54 10.77
C PRO A 665 19.07 -16.00 9.83
N ILE A 666 18.88 -14.68 9.77
CA ILE A 666 17.90 -14.03 8.89
C ILE A 666 18.26 -14.34 7.43
N MET A 667 19.51 -14.14 7.05
CA MET A 667 20.00 -14.41 5.70
C MET A 667 19.81 -15.88 5.30
N TYR A 668 20.07 -16.81 6.22
CA TYR A 668 19.83 -18.23 6.00
C TYR A 668 18.34 -18.54 5.79
N LEU A 669 17.45 -17.98 6.61
CA LEU A 669 15.99 -18.15 6.48
C LEU A 669 15.47 -17.61 5.15
N VAL A 670 15.89 -16.40 4.78
CA VAL A 670 15.46 -15.75 3.53
C VAL A 670 15.89 -16.57 2.31
N LYS A 671 17.12 -17.10 2.30
CA LYS A 671 17.61 -17.98 1.23
C LYS A 671 16.89 -19.33 1.16
N ASN A 672 16.41 -19.83 2.30
CA ASN A 672 15.72 -21.13 2.40
C ASN A 672 14.20 -20.98 2.58
N LYS A 673 13.63 -19.83 2.21
CA LYS A 673 12.21 -19.49 2.36
C LYS A 673 11.26 -20.60 1.89
N ASP A 674 11.52 -21.18 0.72
CA ASP A 674 10.69 -22.25 0.15
C ASP A 674 10.65 -23.52 1.02
N LYS A 675 11.71 -23.77 1.79
CA LYS A 675 11.77 -24.89 2.75
C LYS A 675 11.03 -24.56 4.04
N CYS A 676 10.92 -23.30 4.44
CA CYS A 676 10.23 -22.86 5.65
C CYS A 676 8.70 -22.88 5.49
N GLN A 677 8.19 -22.61 4.28
CA GLN A 677 6.75 -22.52 4.02
C GLN A 677 6.02 -23.87 3.99
N LYS A 678 6.75 -24.98 3.80
CA LYS A 678 6.14 -26.31 3.78
C LYS A 678 5.92 -26.77 5.20
N ASN A 679 4.65 -27.01 5.55
CA ASN A 679 4.32 -27.67 6.82
C ASN A 679 5.05 -29.03 6.86
N ILE A 680 5.58 -29.45 8.01
CA ILE A 680 6.25 -30.76 8.13
C ILE A 680 5.40 -31.91 7.59
N CYS A 681 4.08 -31.80 7.68
CA CYS A 681 3.15 -32.77 7.10
C CYS A 681 3.24 -32.84 5.58
N GLU A 682 3.40 -31.71 4.90
CA GLU A 682 3.56 -31.60 3.44
C GLU A 682 4.96 -32.02 3.01
N LYS A 683 5.99 -31.65 3.80
CA LYS A 683 7.37 -32.12 3.58
C LYS A 683 7.45 -33.65 3.61
N LEU A 684 6.76 -34.28 4.55
CA LEU A 684 6.69 -35.74 4.64
C LEU A 684 6.07 -36.35 3.39
N VAL A 685 4.92 -35.83 2.95
CA VAL A 685 4.20 -36.33 1.75
C VAL A 685 5.05 -36.16 0.50
N GLU A 686 5.67 -35.00 0.31
CA GLU A 686 6.52 -34.72 -0.84
C GLU A 686 7.80 -35.58 -0.83
N TYR A 687 8.45 -35.70 0.32
CA TYR A 687 9.67 -36.51 0.47
C TYR A 687 9.39 -38.00 0.23
N GLY A 688 8.27 -38.51 0.74
CA GLY A 688 7.77 -39.84 0.44
C GLY A 688 7.50 -40.02 -1.05
N SER A 689 6.77 -39.08 -1.67
CA SER A 689 6.38 -39.13 -3.08
C SER A 689 7.60 -39.15 -4.01
N ARG A 690 8.63 -38.33 -3.74
CA ARG A 690 9.89 -38.31 -4.49
C ARG A 690 10.63 -39.65 -4.47
N ARG A 691 10.35 -40.50 -3.48
CA ARG A 691 10.95 -41.83 -3.28
C ARG A 691 9.97 -42.98 -3.53
N GLY A 692 8.84 -42.70 -4.18
CA GLY A 692 7.83 -43.71 -4.52
C GLY A 692 7.03 -44.24 -3.32
N LYS A 693 6.99 -43.50 -2.21
CA LYS A 693 6.18 -43.82 -1.02
C LYS A 693 4.94 -42.92 -0.97
N SER A 694 3.74 -43.51 -0.93
CA SER A 694 2.48 -42.81 -0.67
C SER A 694 2.29 -42.62 0.83
N ILE A 695 2.16 -41.37 1.29
CA ILE A 695 1.96 -41.04 2.70
C ILE A 695 0.52 -40.63 2.95
N GLU A 696 -0.16 -41.31 3.86
CA GLU A 696 -1.56 -41.04 4.22
C GLU A 696 -1.71 -40.81 5.73
N TYR A 697 -2.62 -39.91 6.12
CA TYR A 697 -2.92 -39.60 7.52
C TYR A 697 -4.32 -40.07 7.89
N GLN A 698 -4.44 -40.73 9.05
CA GLN A 698 -5.73 -41.06 9.64
C GLN A 698 -5.81 -40.51 11.06
N GLU A 699 -6.88 -39.77 11.36
CA GLU A 699 -7.15 -39.22 12.67
C GLU A 699 -8.28 -40.00 13.35
N ILE A 700 -8.03 -40.44 14.59
CA ILE A 700 -8.99 -41.14 15.43
C ILE A 700 -9.17 -40.35 16.72
N ILE A 701 -10.40 -39.90 16.98
CA ILE A 701 -10.76 -39.14 18.18
C ILE A 701 -11.38 -40.10 19.20
N GLU A 702 -10.72 -40.30 20.34
CA GLU A 702 -11.17 -41.16 21.44
C GLU A 702 -11.38 -40.34 22.72
N LYS A 703 -12.63 -39.98 23.02
CA LYS A 703 -13.12 -39.28 24.24
C LYS A 703 -12.35 -38.00 24.65
N LYS A 704 -11.10 -38.12 25.11
CA LYS A 704 -10.21 -37.04 25.60
C LYS A 704 -8.81 -37.05 24.97
N ALA A 705 -8.58 -37.92 23.99
CA ALA A 705 -7.32 -38.03 23.27
C ALA A 705 -7.56 -38.16 21.77
N VAL A 706 -6.61 -37.70 20.99
CA VAL A 706 -6.53 -37.84 19.54
C VAL A 706 -5.36 -38.75 19.24
N LYS A 707 -5.59 -39.74 18.40
CA LYS A 707 -4.58 -40.63 17.85
C LYS A 707 -4.42 -40.32 16.37
N ILE A 708 -3.18 -40.08 15.93
CA ILE A 708 -2.82 -39.87 14.53
C ILE A 708 -2.02 -41.08 14.08
N LEU A 709 -2.47 -41.69 12.99
CA LEU A 709 -1.81 -42.78 12.30
C LEU A 709 -1.27 -42.24 10.98
N ILE A 710 -0.02 -42.53 10.68
CA ILE A 710 0.61 -42.22 9.39
C ILE A 710 0.91 -43.55 8.71
N PHE A 711 0.42 -43.70 7.48
CA PHE A 711 0.66 -44.87 6.64
C PHE A 711 1.65 -44.54 5.54
N SER A 712 2.52 -45.49 5.20
CA SER A 712 3.41 -45.43 4.05
C SER A 712 3.10 -46.63 3.16
N ASN A 713 2.66 -46.40 1.92
CA ASN A 713 2.23 -47.45 0.98
C ASN A 713 1.14 -48.39 1.56
N GLY A 714 0.24 -47.85 2.38
CA GLY A 714 -0.84 -48.62 3.02
C GLY A 714 -0.44 -49.39 4.28
N GLU A 715 0.85 -49.41 4.65
CA GLU A 715 1.31 -50.00 5.90
C GLU A 715 1.44 -48.95 7.00
N LEU A 716 1.05 -49.30 8.22
CA LEU A 716 1.14 -48.40 9.37
C LEU A 716 2.61 -48.07 9.65
N TYR A 717 2.96 -46.80 9.55
CA TYR A 717 4.34 -46.33 9.60
C TYR A 717 4.70 -45.69 10.95
N ILE A 718 3.82 -44.82 11.46
CA ILE A 718 3.90 -44.16 12.77
C ILE A 718 2.51 -44.09 13.40
N GLU A 719 2.45 -44.28 14.72
CA GLU A 719 1.26 -44.06 15.54
C GLU A 719 1.62 -43.13 16.69
N LYS A 720 0.82 -42.07 16.90
CA LYS A 720 1.04 -41.13 18.00
C LYS A 720 -0.28 -40.71 18.64
N GLN A 721 -0.28 -40.55 19.96
CA GLN A 721 -1.47 -40.17 20.72
C GLN A 721 -1.19 -38.92 21.59
N GLY A 722 -2.18 -38.05 21.72
CA GLY A 722 -2.12 -36.88 22.62
C GLY A 722 -3.47 -36.19 22.77
N ARG A 723 -3.49 -34.96 23.28
CA ARG A 723 -4.75 -34.25 23.62
C ARG A 723 -5.22 -33.23 22.57
N ILE A 724 -4.30 -32.72 21.74
CA ILE A 724 -4.56 -31.63 20.79
C ILE A 724 -4.32 -32.16 19.36
N PRO A 725 -5.36 -32.27 18.50
CA PRO A 725 -5.28 -32.99 17.22
C PRO A 725 -4.13 -32.55 16.32
N TRP A 726 -4.01 -31.25 16.07
CA TRP A 726 -3.02 -30.71 15.14
C TRP A 726 -1.58 -30.90 15.66
N PHE A 727 -1.36 -30.82 16.98
CA PHE A 727 -0.03 -31.00 17.61
C PHE A 727 0.43 -32.46 17.51
N VAL A 728 -0.48 -33.40 17.79
CA VAL A 728 -0.21 -34.84 17.65
C VAL A 728 0.08 -35.18 16.19
N LYS A 729 -0.65 -34.57 15.24
CA LYS A 729 -0.45 -34.77 13.81
C LYS A 729 0.94 -34.33 13.36
N LYS A 730 1.38 -33.18 13.88
CA LYS A 730 2.71 -32.63 13.61
C LYS A 730 3.83 -33.49 14.20
N GLN A 731 3.71 -33.91 15.46
CA GLN A 731 4.69 -34.79 16.09
C GLN A 731 4.81 -36.15 15.41
N ALA A 732 3.68 -36.71 14.95
CA ALA A 732 3.67 -37.92 14.15
C ALA A 732 4.40 -37.69 12.82
N ALA A 733 4.16 -36.55 12.16
CA ALA A 733 4.79 -36.21 10.89
C ALA A 733 6.31 -36.03 11.01
N VAL A 734 6.80 -35.37 12.07
CA VAL A 734 8.25 -35.25 12.36
C VAL A 734 8.87 -36.63 12.54
N GLU A 735 8.27 -37.48 13.36
CA GLU A 735 8.80 -38.81 13.64
C GLU A 735 8.82 -39.71 12.40
N ALA A 736 7.77 -39.63 11.57
CA ALA A 736 7.71 -40.33 10.30
C ALA A 736 8.78 -39.81 9.34
N TYR A 737 9.01 -38.50 9.30
CA TYR A 737 10.01 -37.88 8.44
C TYR A 737 11.44 -38.31 8.82
N ASP A 738 11.76 -38.32 10.12
CA ASP A 738 13.08 -38.75 10.61
C ASP A 738 13.31 -40.25 10.44
N LYS A 739 12.26 -41.07 10.57
CA LYS A 739 12.32 -42.51 10.31
C LYS A 739 12.60 -42.79 8.83
N LEU A 740 11.92 -42.05 7.93
CA LEU A 740 12.17 -42.10 6.48
C LEU A 740 13.59 -41.71 6.11
N ARG A 741 14.14 -40.66 6.72
CA ARG A 741 15.53 -40.22 6.46
C ARG A 741 16.57 -41.22 6.97
N ARG A 742 16.28 -41.94 8.06
CA ARG A 742 17.13 -43.03 8.58
C ARG A 742 17.17 -44.24 7.65
N GLU A 743 16.02 -44.69 7.14
CA GLU A 743 15.94 -45.80 6.18
C GLU A 743 16.75 -45.53 4.90
N GLU A 744 16.88 -44.26 4.53
CA GLU A 744 17.61 -43.79 3.34
C GLU A 744 19.09 -43.50 3.61
N GLY A 745 19.57 -43.72 4.85
CA GLY A 745 20.97 -43.53 5.23
C GLY A 745 21.42 -42.07 5.40
N GLU A 746 20.48 -41.11 5.42
CA GLU A 746 20.80 -39.68 5.60
C GLU A 746 21.09 -39.30 7.07
N ILE A 747 20.73 -40.17 8.02
CA ILE A 747 20.95 -39.98 9.47
C ILE A 747 21.52 -41.28 10.03
N SER A 748 22.66 -41.22 10.73
CA SER A 748 23.25 -42.39 11.40
C SER A 748 22.40 -42.85 12.59
N GLU A 749 22.25 -44.17 12.77
CA GLU A 749 21.72 -44.75 14.00
C GLU A 749 22.66 -44.38 15.18
N SER A 750 22.23 -43.47 16.06
CA SER A 750 22.85 -43.30 17.36
C SER A 750 21.92 -43.82 18.46
N ILE A 751 22.49 -44.72 19.25
CA ILE A 751 22.02 -45.42 20.46
C ILE A 751 21.51 -44.44 21.53
#